data_AF-A0A2E6EL93-F1
#
_entry.id   AF-A0A2E6EL93-F1
#
_cell.length_a   1.000
_cell.length_b   1.000
_cell.length_c   1.000
_cell.angle_alpha   90.00
_cell.angle_beta   90.00
_cell.angle_gamma   90.00
#
_symmetry.space_group_name_H-M   'P 1'
#
loop_
_entity.id
_entity.type
_entity.pdbx_description
1 polymer ?
#
loop_
_entity_poly.entity_id
_entity_poly.type
_entity_poly.pdbx_seq_one_letter_code
_entity_poly.pdbx_strand_id
1 'polypeptide(L)'
;MVEASTSKVGADRKDSTLRRSVLGCSVLTLLLLAAIAASWWVLRERARSVQLERAESEFSPVLEKMQAEANPKSTSVAASRPAPAISYDIDRTAQVIHQLDAALAGRKDAGSLRSYLDEIGQLDYRGVAPEVLKARSELLSVLQEIYTEQLKESEQEALWELSGEIILTALSTVEVGGDLEASGLGSSASFNIDRQRAEQALGELRARQQDQRERVARSAALDGRLIEVLLDYSEIYYRYLEEWDRLCVLRDRAYLAAAAGRWSEVKELSARAIELAPHETEAHILEVLARIELGEGQGEGPDVPRLLLQGFIQDHPEQSAPALLLLGLHKMRLGDRESARLDFQQSASYYPRQAERLGASTDAYRQRSYLRKTREGSRILSLYKSTVLGAGGFSPDLQLARLAFEEDDWEQGRRKVMDHFSRRRAQQRWDLILADLEFCRELLGENYRRIFPEEAWLDLEVKPTLIGSGLKLAVRNRSPHTLHNASLVLALQFTDMHPEDYETFPAAHTEPAVLAHKTTSFGDLDIALDLHGVAKGRDDIVQHRAVLITDEAVIWVDTDSFKIAEAEEFRARRFRQEAGSSSAPGLQLTSPHSSLVEKLLAGLRNNTALRLEKGVLRDALDVSLPRELAALRPIFRLHRDGSMLTPSENIIEGDRIKLSFPGPTKLPGTAGSDDQVEPELVLDIHTPYGGIELSYSPDQGGGYTLKEVER
;
A
#
# COMPACT_ATOMS: atom_id res chain seq x y z
N MET A 1 -93.12 -76.66 67.72
CA MET A 1 -92.45 -75.69 68.62
C MET A 1 -91.86 -74.59 67.73
N VAL A 2 -92.58 -73.49 67.51
CA VAL A 2 -92.55 -72.18 68.19
C VAL A 2 -91.92 -71.14 67.22
N GLU A 3 -92.75 -70.19 66.76
CA GLU A 3 -92.57 -68.74 66.46
C GLU A 3 -91.22 -68.19 65.91
N ALA A 4 -91.11 -67.09 65.14
CA ALA A 4 -91.99 -66.17 64.43
C ALA A 4 -91.14 -65.16 63.60
N SER A 5 -91.70 -64.62 62.50
CA SER A 5 -91.74 -63.20 62.11
C SER A 5 -90.48 -62.34 61.76
N THR A 6 -90.54 -61.77 60.53
CA THR A 6 -90.26 -60.36 60.08
C THR A 6 -88.87 -59.79 59.67
N SER A 7 -88.83 -59.40 58.38
CA SER A 7 -88.36 -58.14 57.74
C SER A 7 -86.87 -57.83 57.53
N LYS A 8 -86.48 -57.53 56.27
CA LYS A 8 -86.25 -56.15 55.78
C LYS A 8 -85.89 -56.09 54.30
N VAL A 9 -86.66 -55.28 53.57
CA VAL A 9 -86.41 -54.77 52.21
C VAL A 9 -85.57 -53.50 52.32
N GLY A 10 -84.60 -53.32 51.42
CA GLY A 10 -84.07 -52.00 51.04
C GLY A 10 -82.58 -51.76 51.27
N ALA A 11 -81.73 -52.16 50.32
CA ALA A 11 -80.37 -51.64 50.16
C ALA A 11 -79.83 -51.90 48.75
N ASP A 12 -80.32 -51.18 47.72
CA ASP A 12 -79.74 -51.31 46.37
C ASP A 12 -79.83 -50.03 45.52
N ARG A 13 -79.73 -48.84 46.15
CA ARG A 13 -79.91 -47.56 45.43
C ARG A 13 -78.85 -46.48 45.69
N LYS A 14 -77.68 -46.82 46.27
CA LYS A 14 -76.62 -45.83 46.59
C LYS A 14 -75.31 -45.95 45.81
N ASP A 15 -75.06 -47.01 45.04
CA ASP A 15 -73.77 -47.21 44.34
C ASP A 15 -73.71 -46.71 42.89
N SER A 16 -74.84 -46.35 42.27
CA SER A 16 -74.87 -45.90 40.88
C SER A 16 -74.65 -44.39 40.70
N THR A 17 -74.74 -43.60 41.77
CA THR A 17 -74.52 -42.14 41.75
C THR A 17 -73.05 -41.77 41.91
N LEU A 18 -72.28 -42.46 42.75
CA LEU A 18 -70.85 -42.19 42.94
C LEU A 18 -70.00 -42.55 41.70
N ARG A 19 -70.31 -43.66 41.00
CA ARG A 19 -69.61 -44.02 39.75
C ARG A 19 -69.89 -43.06 38.59
N ARG A 20 -71.07 -42.41 38.54
CA ARG A 20 -71.40 -41.40 37.52
C ARG A 20 -70.72 -40.04 37.79
N SER A 21 -70.55 -39.66 39.05
CA SER A 21 -69.85 -38.42 39.43
C SER A 21 -68.33 -38.49 39.20
N VAL A 22 -67.71 -39.65 39.45
CA VAL A 22 -66.28 -39.86 39.21
C VAL A 22 -65.97 -39.91 37.71
N LEU A 23 -66.79 -40.61 36.90
CA LEU A 23 -66.64 -40.59 35.43
C LEU A 23 -66.85 -39.18 34.83
N GLY A 24 -67.83 -38.43 35.33
CA GLY A 24 -68.11 -37.06 34.87
C GLY A 24 -66.96 -36.08 35.15
N CYS A 25 -66.32 -36.18 36.32
CA CYS A 25 -65.14 -35.37 36.64
C CYS A 25 -63.93 -35.71 35.76
N SER A 26 -63.66 -37.01 35.53
CA SER A 26 -62.54 -37.43 34.66
C SER A 26 -62.70 -36.97 33.20
N VAL A 27 -63.92 -36.98 32.67
CA VAL A 27 -64.22 -36.47 31.32
C VAL A 27 -64.06 -34.95 31.24
N LEU A 28 -64.50 -34.22 32.27
CA LEU A 28 -64.31 -32.76 32.37
C LEU A 28 -62.82 -32.37 32.45
N THR A 29 -61.99 -33.10 33.20
CA THR A 29 -60.54 -32.87 33.22
C THR A 29 -59.86 -33.18 31.89
N LEU A 30 -60.29 -34.23 31.19
CA LEU A 30 -59.76 -34.54 29.85
C LEU A 30 -60.15 -33.49 28.82
N LEU A 31 -61.39 -32.98 28.87
CA LEU A 31 -61.83 -31.88 28.01
C LEU A 31 -61.12 -30.56 28.34
N LEU A 32 -60.84 -30.28 29.61
CA LEU A 32 -60.07 -29.12 30.04
C LEU A 32 -58.62 -29.21 29.56
N LEU A 33 -57.98 -30.37 29.71
CA LEU A 33 -56.62 -30.63 29.21
C LEU A 33 -56.57 -30.55 27.68
N ALA A 34 -57.57 -31.08 26.97
CA ALA A 34 -57.67 -30.97 25.52
C ALA A 34 -57.91 -29.51 25.07
N ALA A 35 -58.71 -28.74 25.81
CA ALA A 35 -58.93 -27.31 25.53
C ALA A 35 -57.68 -26.47 25.81
N ILE A 36 -56.94 -26.76 26.89
CA ILE A 36 -55.65 -26.13 27.20
C ILE A 36 -54.62 -26.49 26.13
N ALA A 37 -54.54 -27.76 25.72
CA ALA A 37 -53.65 -28.19 24.65
C ALA A 37 -54.01 -27.56 23.30
N ALA A 38 -55.30 -27.47 22.95
CA ALA A 38 -55.78 -26.80 21.74
C ALA A 38 -55.53 -25.30 21.77
N SER A 39 -55.76 -24.64 22.91
CA SER A 39 -55.51 -23.20 23.09
C SER A 39 -54.01 -22.89 23.03
N TRP A 40 -53.17 -23.73 23.64
CA TRP A 40 -51.71 -23.65 23.55
C TRP A 40 -51.22 -23.87 22.11
N TRP A 41 -51.80 -24.84 21.40
CA TRP A 41 -51.50 -25.08 19.99
C TRP A 41 -51.87 -23.89 19.10
N VAL A 42 -53.06 -23.30 19.28
CA VAL A 42 -53.49 -22.10 18.54
C VAL A 42 -52.62 -20.88 18.85
N LEU A 43 -52.25 -20.67 20.12
CA LEU A 43 -51.34 -19.59 20.53
C LEU A 43 -49.94 -19.77 19.92
N ARG A 44 -49.44 -21.00 19.92
CA ARG A 44 -48.16 -21.35 19.31
C ARG A 44 -48.17 -21.14 17.80
N GLU A 45 -49.24 -21.54 17.11
CA GLU A 45 -49.34 -21.38 15.65
C GLU A 45 -49.48 -19.90 15.26
N ARG A 46 -50.20 -19.09 16.06
CA ARG A 46 -50.24 -17.63 15.89
C ARG A 46 -48.89 -16.96 16.14
N ALA A 47 -48.18 -17.37 17.18
CA ALA A 47 -46.85 -16.84 17.44
C ALA A 47 -45.86 -17.20 16.32
N ARG A 48 -45.99 -18.40 15.76
CA ARG A 48 -45.21 -18.86 14.61
C ARG A 48 -45.57 -18.11 13.33
N SER A 49 -46.85 -17.83 13.06
CA SER A 49 -47.25 -17.06 11.87
C SER A 49 -46.73 -15.62 11.93
N VAL A 50 -46.79 -14.98 13.11
CA VAL A 50 -46.19 -13.65 13.32
C VAL A 50 -44.67 -13.68 13.14
N GLN A 51 -44.01 -14.73 13.63
CA GLN A 51 -42.58 -14.89 13.46
C GLN A 51 -42.18 -15.15 12.00
N LEU A 52 -43.00 -15.89 11.26
CA LEU A 52 -42.81 -16.13 9.83
C LEU A 52 -42.94 -14.84 9.02
N GLU A 53 -43.96 -14.01 9.30
CA GLU A 53 -44.08 -12.67 8.69
C GLU A 53 -42.88 -11.78 9.03
N ARG A 54 -42.38 -11.83 10.27
CA ARG A 54 -41.18 -11.08 10.67
C ARG A 54 -39.94 -11.56 9.92
N ALA A 55 -39.70 -12.88 9.89
CA ALA A 55 -38.59 -13.50 9.18
C ALA A 55 -38.62 -13.19 7.68
N GLU A 56 -39.80 -13.22 7.06
CA GLU A 56 -39.99 -12.82 5.67
C GLU A 56 -39.67 -11.33 5.46
N SER A 57 -40.18 -10.45 6.33
CA SER A 57 -39.89 -9.01 6.24
C SER A 57 -38.40 -8.65 6.40
N GLU A 58 -37.66 -9.42 7.20
CA GLU A 58 -36.24 -9.18 7.49
C GLU A 58 -35.31 -9.77 6.40
N PHE A 59 -35.57 -10.99 5.92
CA PHE A 59 -34.68 -11.70 4.99
C PHE A 59 -34.99 -11.45 3.50
N SER A 60 -36.26 -11.25 3.12
CA SER A 60 -36.67 -11.13 1.71
C SER A 60 -35.92 -10.04 0.94
N PRO A 61 -35.66 -8.82 1.50
CA PRO A 61 -34.94 -7.79 0.76
C PRO A 61 -33.54 -8.24 0.29
N VAL A 62 -32.82 -9.00 1.11
CA VAL A 62 -31.49 -9.52 0.78
C VAL A 62 -31.59 -10.70 -0.20
N LEU A 63 -32.50 -11.64 0.08
CA LEU A 63 -32.70 -12.84 -0.74
C LEU A 63 -33.14 -12.47 -2.17
N GLU A 64 -34.11 -11.57 -2.31
CA GLU A 64 -34.57 -11.08 -3.62
C GLU A 64 -33.43 -10.41 -4.39
N LYS A 65 -32.61 -9.60 -3.72
CA LYS A 65 -31.47 -8.92 -4.33
C LYS A 65 -30.40 -9.91 -4.82
N MET A 66 -30.02 -10.91 -4.02
CA MET A 66 -29.06 -11.94 -4.43
C MET A 66 -29.61 -12.83 -5.55
N GLN A 67 -30.89 -13.21 -5.48
CA GLN A 67 -31.54 -14.06 -6.49
C GLN A 67 -31.72 -13.33 -7.83
N ALA A 68 -32.04 -12.04 -7.80
CA ALA A 68 -32.18 -11.21 -9.00
C ALA A 68 -30.86 -11.14 -9.79
N GLU A 69 -29.74 -10.95 -9.10
CA GLU A 69 -28.41 -10.92 -9.71
C GLU A 69 -27.91 -12.31 -10.10
N ALA A 70 -28.26 -13.37 -9.35
CA ALA A 70 -27.92 -14.75 -9.71
C ALA A 70 -28.65 -15.24 -10.98
N ASN A 71 -29.83 -14.69 -11.29
CA ASN A 71 -30.66 -15.08 -12.43
C ASN A 71 -31.05 -13.85 -13.29
N PRO A 72 -30.12 -13.25 -14.04
CA PRO A 72 -30.38 -12.03 -14.81
C PRO A 72 -31.41 -12.18 -15.95
N LYS A 73 -31.87 -13.41 -16.23
CA LYS A 73 -32.89 -13.71 -17.26
C LYS A 73 -34.31 -13.24 -16.92
N SER A 74 -34.55 -12.65 -15.74
CA SER A 74 -35.88 -12.14 -15.37
C SER A 74 -36.16 -10.69 -15.81
N THR A 75 -35.18 -9.93 -16.31
CA THR A 75 -35.36 -8.46 -16.37
C THR A 75 -34.68 -7.70 -17.51
N SER A 76 -34.41 -8.29 -18.69
CA SER A 76 -34.19 -7.45 -19.88
C SER A 76 -34.58 -8.08 -21.22
N VAL A 77 -35.46 -7.36 -21.92
CA VAL A 77 -35.74 -7.49 -23.36
C VAL A 77 -34.68 -6.66 -24.08
N ALA A 78 -33.52 -7.24 -24.39
CA ALA A 78 -32.58 -6.72 -25.41
C ALA A 78 -31.41 -7.70 -25.61
N ALA A 79 -31.57 -8.68 -26.50
CA ALA A 79 -30.50 -9.60 -26.88
C ALA A 79 -30.06 -9.35 -28.34
N SER A 80 -28.93 -8.68 -28.51
CA SER A 80 -28.17 -8.67 -29.76
C SER A 80 -26.69 -8.36 -29.51
N ARG A 81 -26.02 -9.20 -28.71
CA ARG A 81 -24.57 -9.41 -28.72
C ARG A 81 -24.24 -10.78 -28.11
N PRO A 82 -23.30 -11.56 -28.67
CA PRO A 82 -22.86 -12.81 -28.05
C PRO A 82 -22.16 -12.49 -26.72
N ALA A 83 -22.58 -13.15 -25.64
CA ALA A 83 -22.04 -12.96 -24.30
C ALA A 83 -20.62 -13.56 -24.18
N PRO A 84 -19.67 -12.90 -23.50
CA PRO A 84 -18.36 -13.49 -23.22
C PRO A 84 -18.47 -14.70 -22.28
N ALA A 85 -17.49 -15.60 -22.35
CA ALA A 85 -17.50 -16.94 -21.75
C ALA A 85 -17.35 -16.98 -20.21
N ILE A 86 -17.08 -15.84 -19.56
CA ILE A 86 -17.12 -15.65 -18.11
C ILE A 86 -17.96 -14.39 -17.87
N SER A 87 -19.12 -14.52 -17.21
CA SER A 87 -20.07 -13.41 -17.04
C SER A 87 -19.92 -12.67 -15.70
N TYR A 88 -18.87 -12.96 -14.94
CA TYR A 88 -18.63 -12.41 -13.61
C TYR A 88 -17.20 -11.88 -13.47
N ASP A 89 -17.00 -11.00 -12.49
CA ASP A 89 -15.74 -10.39 -12.11
C ASP A 89 -15.16 -11.14 -10.90
N ILE A 90 -13.93 -11.65 -11.05
CA ILE A 90 -13.25 -12.48 -10.05
C ILE A 90 -12.91 -11.66 -8.79
N ASP A 91 -12.38 -10.43 -8.95
CA ASP A 91 -12.09 -9.55 -7.82
C ASP A 91 -13.38 -9.18 -7.08
N ARG A 92 -14.45 -8.87 -7.84
CA ARG A 92 -15.74 -8.55 -7.23
C ARG A 92 -16.31 -9.72 -6.46
N THR A 93 -16.18 -10.93 -6.99
CA THR A 93 -16.64 -12.16 -6.34
C THR A 93 -15.88 -12.40 -5.04
N ALA A 94 -14.54 -12.34 -5.06
CA ALA A 94 -13.73 -12.49 -3.85
C ALA A 94 -14.02 -11.40 -2.81
N GLN A 95 -14.19 -10.15 -3.26
CA GLN A 95 -14.52 -9.04 -2.36
C GLN A 95 -15.85 -9.28 -1.62
N VAL A 96 -16.89 -9.72 -2.33
CA VAL A 96 -18.20 -9.99 -1.73
C VAL A 96 -18.13 -11.19 -0.78
N ILE A 97 -17.39 -12.26 -1.14
CA ILE A 97 -17.14 -13.38 -0.24
C ILE A 97 -16.54 -12.90 1.09
N HIS A 98 -15.47 -12.11 1.02
CA HIS A 98 -14.79 -11.58 2.20
C HIS A 98 -15.64 -10.59 3.00
N GLN A 99 -16.46 -9.75 2.35
CA GLN A 99 -17.38 -8.83 3.03
C GLN A 99 -18.46 -9.57 3.80
N LEU A 100 -19.02 -10.65 3.23
CA LEU A 100 -19.97 -11.52 3.93
C LEU A 100 -19.33 -12.19 5.15
N ASP A 101 -18.08 -12.63 5.05
CA ASP A 101 -17.35 -13.24 6.17
C ASP A 101 -17.00 -12.21 7.26
N ALA A 102 -16.59 -11.01 6.88
CA ALA A 102 -16.29 -9.93 7.83
C ALA A 102 -17.55 -9.51 8.62
N ALA A 103 -18.69 -9.38 7.93
CA ALA A 103 -19.98 -9.10 8.55
C ALA A 103 -20.39 -10.21 9.55
N LEU A 104 -19.95 -11.45 9.34
CA LEU A 104 -20.14 -12.56 10.28
C LEU A 104 -19.15 -12.52 11.46
N ALA A 105 -17.86 -12.21 11.21
CA ALA A 105 -16.79 -12.28 12.20
C ALA A 105 -16.69 -11.09 13.18
N GLY A 106 -17.14 -9.89 12.80
CA GLY A 106 -16.99 -8.65 13.57
C GLY A 106 -17.75 -8.53 14.90
N ARG A 107 -18.25 -9.64 15.47
CA ARG A 107 -19.34 -9.63 16.47
C ARG A 107 -19.02 -10.25 17.82
N LYS A 108 -17.80 -10.07 18.32
CA LYS A 108 -17.53 -10.37 19.74
C LYS A 108 -18.36 -9.48 20.69
N ASP A 109 -18.95 -8.39 20.19
CA ASP A 109 -19.84 -7.49 20.93
C ASP A 109 -21.20 -7.30 20.20
N ALA A 110 -22.21 -8.11 20.56
CA ALA A 110 -23.66 -7.86 20.44
C ALA A 110 -24.24 -7.25 19.12
N GLY A 111 -23.94 -7.82 17.95
CA GLY A 111 -24.62 -7.47 16.70
C GLY A 111 -25.81 -8.37 16.38
N SER A 112 -27.04 -7.85 16.48
CA SER A 112 -28.28 -8.60 16.18
C SER A 112 -28.34 -9.06 14.71
N LEU A 113 -29.13 -10.12 14.43
CA LEU A 113 -29.41 -10.61 13.07
C LEU A 113 -29.84 -9.48 12.12
N ARG A 114 -30.58 -8.50 12.62
CA ARG A 114 -31.02 -7.35 11.83
C ARG A 114 -29.86 -6.51 11.32
N SER A 115 -28.86 -6.25 12.18
CA SER A 115 -27.66 -5.49 11.78
C SER A 115 -26.89 -6.20 10.67
N TYR A 116 -26.86 -7.54 10.68
CA TYR A 116 -26.25 -8.33 9.61
C TYR A 116 -26.99 -8.19 8.29
N LEU A 117 -28.31 -8.39 8.32
CA LEU A 117 -29.15 -8.33 7.13
C LEU A 117 -29.13 -6.92 6.53
N ASP A 118 -29.09 -5.88 7.38
CA ASP A 118 -28.92 -4.49 6.95
C ASP A 118 -27.55 -4.26 6.27
N GLU A 119 -26.46 -4.80 6.84
CA GLU A 119 -25.10 -4.67 6.28
C GLU A 119 -24.97 -5.40 4.93
N ILE A 120 -25.34 -6.68 4.86
CA ILE A 120 -25.26 -7.45 3.62
C ILE A 120 -26.30 -6.97 2.59
N GLY A 121 -27.40 -6.38 3.03
CA GLY A 121 -28.41 -5.76 2.17
C GLY A 121 -27.88 -4.55 1.42
N GLN A 122 -26.90 -3.84 1.97
CA GLN A 122 -26.26 -2.69 1.32
C GLN A 122 -25.19 -3.06 0.28
N LEU A 123 -24.69 -4.31 0.31
CA LEU A 123 -23.67 -4.77 -0.63
C LEU A 123 -24.18 -4.76 -2.08
N ASP A 124 -23.30 -4.45 -3.03
CA ASP A 124 -23.62 -4.47 -4.46
C ASP A 124 -23.23 -5.84 -5.07
N TYR A 125 -24.21 -6.61 -5.54
CA TYR A 125 -23.99 -7.98 -6.03
C TYR A 125 -23.78 -8.06 -7.55
N ARG A 126 -23.76 -6.92 -8.26
CA ARG A 126 -23.54 -6.89 -9.70
C ARG A 126 -22.17 -7.46 -10.06
N GLY A 127 -22.14 -8.32 -11.06
CA GLY A 127 -20.90 -8.94 -11.56
C GLY A 127 -20.31 -10.01 -10.63
N VAL A 128 -20.99 -10.40 -9.55
CA VAL A 128 -20.57 -11.54 -8.71
C VAL A 128 -20.94 -12.86 -9.40
N ALA A 129 -20.12 -13.90 -9.20
CA ALA A 129 -20.42 -15.22 -9.73
C ALA A 129 -21.80 -15.73 -9.28
N PRO A 130 -22.69 -16.12 -10.22
CA PRO A 130 -24.06 -16.56 -9.90
C PRO A 130 -24.12 -17.73 -8.93
N GLU A 131 -23.14 -18.65 -8.99
CA GLU A 131 -23.07 -19.82 -8.11
C GLU A 131 -22.80 -19.41 -6.64
N VAL A 132 -21.98 -18.37 -6.42
CA VAL A 132 -21.74 -17.82 -5.07
C VAL A 132 -23.01 -17.21 -4.51
N LEU A 133 -23.71 -16.40 -5.31
CA LEU A 133 -24.96 -15.76 -4.89
C LEU A 133 -26.06 -16.79 -4.63
N LYS A 134 -26.16 -17.83 -5.46
CA LYS A 134 -27.12 -18.91 -5.27
C LYS A 134 -26.85 -19.69 -3.97
N ALA A 135 -25.60 -20.08 -3.73
CA ALA A 135 -25.23 -20.82 -2.53
C ALA A 135 -25.39 -19.98 -1.25
N ARG A 136 -25.07 -18.68 -1.30
CA ARG A 136 -25.33 -17.75 -0.18
C ARG A 136 -26.82 -17.52 0.04
N SER A 137 -27.62 -17.43 -1.01
CA SER A 137 -29.08 -17.33 -0.90
C SER A 137 -29.67 -18.58 -0.25
N GLU A 138 -29.21 -19.77 -0.64
CA GLU A 138 -29.65 -21.02 -0.05
C GLU A 138 -29.28 -21.13 1.43
N LEU A 139 -28.06 -20.72 1.79
CA LEU A 139 -27.63 -20.61 3.19
C LEU A 139 -28.53 -19.66 3.99
N LEU A 140 -28.82 -18.47 3.45
CA LEU A 140 -29.72 -17.50 4.09
C LEU A 140 -31.15 -18.02 4.22
N SER A 141 -31.66 -18.78 3.23
CA SER A 141 -32.98 -19.40 3.32
C SER A 141 -33.06 -20.45 4.43
N VAL A 142 -32.02 -21.28 4.61
CA VAL A 142 -31.98 -22.23 5.73
C VAL A 142 -31.90 -21.49 7.07
N LEU A 143 -31.12 -20.41 7.15
CA LEU A 143 -31.06 -19.55 8.35
C LEU A 143 -32.41 -18.89 8.65
N GLN A 144 -33.15 -18.46 7.63
CA GLN A 144 -34.51 -17.93 7.77
C GLN A 144 -35.49 -18.98 8.32
N GLU A 145 -35.42 -20.22 7.83
CA GLU A 145 -36.22 -21.35 8.34
C GLU A 145 -35.92 -21.62 9.82
N ILE A 146 -34.63 -21.63 10.18
CA ILE A 146 -34.16 -21.79 11.57
C ILE A 146 -34.72 -20.66 12.46
N TYR A 147 -34.60 -19.41 12.01
CA TYR A 147 -35.10 -18.23 12.74
C TYR A 147 -36.62 -18.24 12.92
N THR A 148 -37.37 -18.79 11.96
CA THR A 148 -38.83 -18.89 12.00
C THR A 148 -39.33 -19.90 13.04
N GLU A 149 -38.58 -20.97 13.30
CA GLU A 149 -38.94 -22.00 14.29
C GLU A 149 -38.72 -21.54 15.75
N GLN A 150 -38.06 -20.40 15.97
CA GLN A 150 -37.71 -19.89 17.29
C GLN A 150 -38.70 -18.81 17.74
N LEU A 151 -39.38 -19.08 18.86
CA LEU A 151 -40.45 -18.22 19.39
C LEU A 151 -40.00 -17.25 20.49
N LYS A 152 -38.74 -17.34 20.96
CA LYS A 152 -38.16 -16.43 21.96
C LYS A 152 -36.95 -15.70 21.41
N GLU A 153 -36.89 -14.39 21.65
CA GLU A 153 -35.84 -13.48 21.16
C GLU A 153 -34.44 -13.81 21.69
N SER A 154 -34.32 -14.22 22.96
CA SER A 154 -33.04 -14.67 23.53
C SER A 154 -32.54 -16.01 22.96
N GLU A 155 -33.44 -16.86 22.46
CA GLU A 155 -33.08 -18.11 21.79
C GLU A 155 -32.61 -17.84 20.34
N GLN A 156 -33.05 -16.73 19.74
CA GLN A 156 -32.69 -16.28 18.40
C GLN A 156 -31.27 -15.72 18.34
N GLU A 157 -30.89 -14.87 19.30
CA GLU A 157 -29.54 -14.29 19.35
C GLU A 157 -28.47 -15.36 19.65
N ALA A 158 -28.72 -16.24 20.61
CA ALA A 158 -27.78 -17.31 20.99
C ALA A 158 -27.56 -18.33 19.87
N LEU A 159 -28.61 -18.68 19.10
CA LEU A 159 -28.46 -19.60 17.98
C LEU A 159 -27.83 -18.93 16.76
N TRP A 160 -28.05 -17.62 16.58
CA TRP A 160 -27.37 -16.85 15.53
C TRP A 160 -25.86 -16.76 15.79
N GLU A 161 -25.44 -16.47 17.02
CA GLU A 161 -24.02 -16.51 17.43
C GLU A 161 -23.41 -17.88 17.17
N LEU A 162 -24.12 -18.95 17.56
CA LEU A 162 -23.69 -20.33 17.32
C LEU A 162 -23.60 -20.67 15.82
N SER A 163 -24.56 -20.22 15.02
CA SER A 163 -24.57 -20.44 13.57
C SER A 163 -23.39 -19.72 12.92
N GLY A 164 -23.09 -18.48 13.34
CA GLY A 164 -21.89 -17.76 12.94
C GLY A 164 -20.61 -18.51 13.31
N GLU A 165 -20.51 -19.03 14.54
CA GLU A 165 -19.37 -19.83 15.00
C GLU A 165 -19.21 -21.13 14.17
N ILE A 166 -20.30 -21.82 13.85
CA ILE A 166 -20.28 -23.03 13.00
C ILE A 166 -19.82 -22.70 11.59
N ILE A 167 -20.34 -21.63 10.99
CA ILE A 167 -19.96 -21.16 9.65
C ILE A 167 -18.46 -20.86 9.63
N LEU A 168 -17.98 -20.05 10.58
CA LEU A 168 -16.56 -19.67 10.65
C LEU A 168 -15.66 -20.87 10.97
N THR A 169 -16.10 -21.77 11.85
CA THR A 169 -15.33 -22.97 12.21
C THR A 169 -15.21 -23.91 11.02
N ALA A 170 -16.31 -24.19 10.32
CA ALA A 170 -16.30 -25.03 9.11
C ALA A 170 -15.39 -24.46 8.02
N LEU A 171 -15.38 -23.13 7.86
CA LEU A 171 -14.45 -22.43 6.95
C LEU A 171 -12.99 -22.42 7.45
N SER A 172 -12.75 -22.61 8.74
CA SER A 172 -11.41 -22.62 9.36
C SER A 172 -10.75 -24.00 9.47
N THR A 173 -11.51 -25.10 9.37
CA THR A 173 -11.03 -26.49 9.55
C THR A 173 -10.24 -27.07 8.38
N VAL A 174 -9.90 -26.25 7.38
CA VAL A 174 -9.13 -26.69 6.21
C VAL A 174 -7.64 -26.49 6.47
N GLU A 175 -6.93 -27.61 6.70
CA GLU A 175 -5.46 -27.63 6.70
C GLU A 175 -4.95 -27.51 5.26
N VAL A 176 -4.05 -26.53 5.05
CA VAL A 176 -3.26 -26.42 3.82
C VAL A 176 -2.17 -27.50 3.86
N GLY A 177 -2.37 -28.59 3.13
CA GLY A 177 -1.33 -29.57 2.88
C GLY A 177 -0.35 -29.06 1.82
N GLY A 178 0.79 -28.53 2.24
CA GLY A 178 1.92 -28.21 1.36
C GLY A 178 3.04 -27.52 2.13
N ASP A 179 4.24 -28.13 2.12
CA ASP A 179 5.47 -27.53 2.65
C ASP A 179 5.75 -26.19 1.95
N LEU A 180 5.37 -25.09 2.62
CA LEU A 180 5.70 -23.71 2.21
C LEU A 180 7.21 -23.41 2.26
N GLU A 181 8.03 -24.30 2.84
CA GLU A 181 9.46 -24.10 2.97
C GLU A 181 10.30 -24.67 1.80
N ALA A 182 9.73 -25.43 0.85
CA ALA A 182 10.55 -26.22 -0.08
C ALA A 182 10.42 -25.95 -1.60
N SER A 183 9.52 -25.08 -2.09
CA SER A 183 9.48 -24.78 -3.53
C SER A 183 9.08 -23.34 -3.85
N GLY A 184 10.07 -22.53 -4.24
CA GLY A 184 9.83 -21.28 -4.93
C GLY A 184 8.97 -21.51 -6.18
N LEU A 185 7.90 -20.73 -6.31
CA LEU A 185 7.09 -20.57 -7.52
C LEU A 185 6.63 -21.89 -8.17
N GLY A 186 5.72 -22.62 -7.51
CA GLY A 186 5.12 -23.84 -8.06
C GLY A 186 3.70 -24.09 -7.56
N SER A 187 2.80 -24.33 -8.51
CA SER A 187 1.35 -24.54 -8.38
C SER A 187 0.94 -25.88 -7.76
N SER A 188 -0.31 -25.91 -7.29
CA SER A 188 -1.13 -27.05 -6.81
C SER A 188 -1.04 -27.37 -5.32
N ALA A 189 -1.59 -26.48 -4.49
CA ALA A 189 -2.17 -26.92 -3.22
C ALA A 189 -3.49 -27.63 -3.54
N SER A 190 -3.55 -28.96 -3.38
CA SER A 190 -4.82 -29.68 -3.46
C SER A 190 -5.56 -29.51 -2.13
N PHE A 191 -6.63 -28.72 -2.13
CA PHE A 191 -7.50 -28.57 -0.97
C PHE A 191 -8.38 -29.82 -0.85
N ASN A 192 -8.07 -30.70 0.09
CA ASN A 192 -8.88 -31.89 0.34
C ASN A 192 -9.71 -31.64 1.61
N ILE A 193 -11.03 -31.47 1.43
CA ILE A 193 -11.97 -31.32 2.55
C ILE A 193 -12.06 -32.66 3.27
N ASP A 194 -11.50 -32.76 4.46
CA ASP A 194 -11.72 -33.92 5.33
C ASP A 194 -13.10 -33.79 5.99
N ARG A 195 -14.14 -34.22 5.26
CA ARG A 195 -15.54 -34.28 5.71
C ARG A 195 -15.67 -34.90 7.11
N GLN A 196 -14.79 -35.83 7.45
CA GLN A 196 -14.80 -36.53 8.73
C GLN A 196 -14.32 -35.66 9.90
N ARG A 197 -13.38 -34.73 9.67
CA ARG A 197 -12.91 -33.75 10.67
C ARG A 197 -13.90 -32.62 10.92
N ALA A 198 -14.56 -32.14 9.87
CA ALA A 198 -15.66 -31.18 10.00
C ALA A 198 -16.80 -31.79 10.84
N GLU A 199 -17.17 -33.05 10.57
CA GLU A 199 -18.16 -33.80 11.35
C GLU A 199 -17.74 -34.00 12.82
N GLN A 200 -16.44 -34.15 13.12
CA GLN A 200 -15.91 -34.28 14.48
C GLN A 200 -15.97 -32.96 15.28
N ALA A 201 -15.48 -31.86 14.72
CA ALA A 201 -15.55 -30.54 15.36
C ALA A 201 -17.02 -30.14 15.68
N LEU A 202 -17.93 -30.51 14.78
CA LEU A 202 -19.37 -30.38 14.96
C LEU A 202 -19.94 -31.33 16.03
N GLY A 203 -19.43 -32.55 16.14
CA GLY A 203 -19.78 -33.49 17.21
C GLY A 203 -19.47 -32.93 18.60
N GLU A 204 -18.33 -32.25 18.74
CA GLU A 204 -17.92 -31.60 19.98
C GLU A 204 -18.80 -30.38 20.31
N LEU A 205 -19.15 -29.57 19.32
CA LEU A 205 -20.12 -28.47 19.46
C LEU A 205 -21.51 -28.99 19.87
N ARG A 206 -21.99 -30.08 19.27
CA ARG A 206 -23.27 -30.74 19.63
C ARG A 206 -23.26 -31.28 21.06
N ALA A 207 -22.13 -31.79 21.54
CA ALA A 207 -21.99 -32.26 22.91
C ALA A 207 -22.15 -31.11 23.92
N ARG A 208 -21.64 -29.91 23.61
CA ARG A 208 -21.89 -28.68 24.41
C ARG A 208 -23.36 -28.25 24.41
N GLN A 209 -24.10 -28.57 23.34
CA GLN A 209 -25.51 -28.21 23.16
C GLN A 209 -26.50 -29.15 23.90
N GLN A 210 -26.08 -30.36 24.28
CA GLN A 210 -26.96 -31.34 24.94
C GLN A 210 -27.43 -30.92 26.33
N ASP A 211 -26.72 -29.99 27.00
CA ASP A 211 -27.06 -29.49 28.33
C ASP A 211 -28.27 -28.52 28.36
N GLN A 212 -28.79 -28.08 27.21
CA GLN A 212 -29.85 -27.05 27.13
C GLN A 212 -31.22 -27.50 26.58
N ARG A 213 -31.52 -28.80 26.51
CA ARG A 213 -32.64 -29.28 25.67
C ARG A 213 -34.01 -29.36 26.33
N GLU A 214 -35.01 -28.83 25.61
CA GLU A 214 -36.29 -29.49 25.28
C GLU A 214 -36.90 -28.88 23.99
N ARG A 215 -36.47 -29.34 22.78
CA ARG A 215 -37.14 -29.17 21.45
C ARG A 215 -36.36 -29.85 20.30
N VAL A 216 -36.25 -31.18 20.34
CA VAL A 216 -35.05 -31.88 19.82
C VAL A 216 -35.11 -32.44 18.38
N ALA A 217 -36.26 -32.74 17.78
CA ALA A 217 -36.27 -33.49 16.50
C ALA A 217 -36.21 -32.62 15.23
N ARG A 218 -36.97 -31.53 15.16
CA ARG A 218 -37.09 -30.68 13.96
C ARG A 218 -35.94 -29.67 13.85
N SER A 219 -35.44 -29.17 14.99
CA SER A 219 -34.20 -28.40 15.09
C SER A 219 -33.02 -29.21 14.53
N ALA A 220 -32.88 -30.48 14.93
CA ALA A 220 -31.80 -31.34 14.46
C ALA A 220 -31.82 -31.59 12.94
N ALA A 221 -33.00 -31.57 12.30
CA ALA A 221 -33.12 -31.70 10.84
C ALA A 221 -32.68 -30.42 10.11
N LEU A 222 -33.07 -29.24 10.62
CA LEU A 222 -32.61 -27.95 10.11
C LEU A 222 -31.11 -27.73 10.34
N ASP A 223 -30.60 -28.15 11.50
CA ASP A 223 -29.16 -28.13 11.79
C ASP A 223 -28.39 -29.03 10.81
N GLY A 224 -28.93 -30.20 10.48
CA GLY A 224 -28.36 -31.09 9.47
C GLY A 224 -28.35 -30.47 8.07
N ARG A 225 -29.45 -29.82 7.67
CA ARG A 225 -29.57 -29.12 6.38
C ARG A 225 -28.63 -27.91 6.30
N LEU A 226 -28.47 -27.15 7.39
CA LEU A 226 -27.53 -26.04 7.46
C LEU A 226 -26.09 -26.53 7.22
N ILE A 227 -25.72 -27.66 7.81
CA ILE A 227 -24.40 -28.27 7.62
C ILE A 227 -24.20 -28.71 6.16
N GLU A 228 -25.19 -29.35 5.56
CA GLU A 228 -25.13 -29.78 4.16
C GLU A 228 -24.91 -28.57 3.24
N VAL A 229 -25.71 -27.52 3.40
CA VAL A 229 -25.56 -26.27 2.64
C VAL A 229 -24.21 -25.58 2.91
N LEU A 230 -23.67 -25.68 4.12
CA LEU A 230 -22.35 -25.13 4.43
C LEU A 230 -21.21 -25.92 3.78
N LEU A 231 -21.30 -27.24 3.73
CA LEU A 231 -20.34 -28.08 3.02
C LEU A 231 -20.37 -27.77 1.52
N ASP A 232 -21.56 -27.69 0.93
CA ASP A 232 -21.73 -27.33 -0.49
C ASP A 232 -21.22 -25.91 -0.76
N TYR A 233 -21.49 -24.96 0.14
CA TYR A 233 -20.95 -23.60 0.04
C TYR A 233 -19.42 -23.58 0.16
N SER A 234 -18.81 -24.41 1.00
CA SER A 234 -17.36 -24.45 1.18
C SER A 234 -16.62 -24.85 -0.09
N GLU A 235 -17.15 -25.80 -0.87
CA GLU A 235 -16.58 -26.17 -2.17
C GLU A 235 -16.59 -24.99 -3.15
N ILE A 236 -17.72 -24.27 -3.20
CA ILE A 236 -17.87 -23.06 -4.02
C ILE A 236 -16.90 -21.97 -3.55
N TYR A 237 -16.82 -21.74 -2.24
CA TYR A 237 -15.95 -20.76 -1.61
C TYR A 237 -14.49 -20.94 -2.01
N TYR A 238 -13.92 -22.13 -1.81
CA TYR A 238 -12.50 -22.37 -2.10
C TYR A 238 -12.19 -22.31 -3.59
N ARG A 239 -13.11 -22.78 -4.45
CA ARG A 239 -12.92 -22.68 -5.90
C ARG A 239 -12.75 -21.22 -6.35
N TYR A 240 -13.57 -20.31 -5.83
CA TYR A 240 -13.49 -18.88 -6.21
C TYR A 240 -12.32 -18.15 -5.56
N LEU A 241 -11.91 -18.52 -4.35
CA LEU A 241 -10.68 -18.01 -3.76
C LEU A 241 -9.43 -18.49 -4.50
N GLU A 242 -9.39 -19.76 -4.94
CA GLU A 242 -8.28 -20.27 -5.74
C GLU A 242 -8.19 -19.56 -7.10
N GLU A 243 -9.33 -19.31 -7.75
CA GLU A 243 -9.39 -18.53 -8.99
C GLU A 243 -8.85 -17.11 -8.79
N TRP A 244 -9.24 -16.44 -7.70
CA TRP A 244 -8.73 -15.13 -7.33
C TRP A 244 -7.23 -15.13 -6.99
N ASP A 245 -6.74 -16.13 -6.26
CA ASP A 245 -5.32 -16.30 -5.94
C ASP A 245 -4.48 -16.46 -7.20
N ARG A 246 -4.95 -17.25 -8.17
CA ARG A 246 -4.28 -17.42 -9.48
C ARG A 246 -4.18 -16.09 -10.23
N LEU A 247 -5.25 -15.28 -10.23
CA LEU A 247 -5.24 -13.95 -10.83
C LEU A 247 -4.24 -13.02 -10.13
N CYS A 248 -4.25 -13.01 -8.79
CA CYS A 248 -3.33 -12.22 -7.97
C CYS A 248 -1.86 -12.56 -8.24
N VAL A 249 -1.52 -13.84 -8.32
CA VAL A 249 -0.15 -14.31 -8.60
C VAL A 249 0.34 -13.82 -9.97
N LEU A 250 -0.53 -13.84 -10.99
CA LEU A 250 -0.17 -13.34 -12.32
C LEU A 250 0.13 -11.84 -12.29
N ARG A 251 -0.72 -11.05 -11.61
CA ARG A 251 -0.53 -9.59 -11.45
C ARG A 251 0.76 -9.27 -10.70
N ASP A 252 0.99 -9.92 -9.57
CA ASP A 252 2.18 -9.69 -8.74
C ASP A 252 3.46 -9.93 -9.51
N ARG A 253 3.52 -11.06 -10.23
CA ARG A 253 4.65 -11.38 -11.08
C ARG A 253 4.81 -10.37 -12.21
N ALA A 254 3.71 -9.88 -12.78
CA ALA A 254 3.76 -8.85 -13.82
C ALA A 254 4.32 -7.52 -13.26
N TYR A 255 3.89 -7.08 -12.08
CA TYR A 255 4.45 -5.89 -11.43
C TYR A 255 5.95 -6.04 -11.11
N LEU A 256 6.36 -7.18 -10.54
CA LEU A 256 7.76 -7.44 -10.24
C LEU A 256 8.62 -7.55 -11.51
N ALA A 257 8.07 -8.12 -12.59
CA ALA A 257 8.74 -8.17 -13.89
C ALA A 257 8.87 -6.76 -14.50
N ALA A 258 7.84 -5.91 -14.40
CA ALA A 258 7.87 -4.53 -14.86
C ALA A 258 8.92 -3.71 -14.10
N ALA A 259 8.98 -3.85 -12.78
CA ALA A 259 9.99 -3.18 -11.95
C ALA A 259 11.43 -3.66 -12.22
N ALA A 260 11.58 -4.83 -12.85
CA ALA A 260 12.87 -5.35 -13.31
C ALA A 260 13.13 -5.08 -14.81
N GLY A 261 12.27 -4.33 -15.50
CA GLY A 261 12.39 -4.05 -16.94
C GLY A 261 12.18 -5.27 -17.86
N ARG A 262 11.61 -6.37 -17.36
CA ARG A 262 11.38 -7.62 -18.12
C ARG A 262 10.07 -7.56 -18.92
N TRP A 263 9.97 -6.62 -19.85
CA TRP A 263 8.71 -6.28 -20.54
C TRP A 263 8.06 -7.44 -21.32
N SER A 264 8.85 -8.35 -21.89
CA SER A 264 8.31 -9.55 -22.55
C SER A 264 7.55 -10.46 -21.58
N GLU A 265 8.06 -10.62 -20.36
CA GLU A 265 7.41 -11.41 -19.31
C GLU A 265 6.15 -10.71 -18.78
N VAL A 266 6.19 -9.37 -18.62
CA VAL A 266 5.00 -8.57 -18.25
C VAL A 266 3.87 -8.81 -19.26
N LYS A 267 4.17 -8.72 -20.57
CA LYS A 267 3.18 -8.95 -21.62
C LYS A 267 2.57 -10.35 -21.55
N GLU A 268 3.37 -11.39 -21.35
CA GLU A 268 2.90 -12.78 -21.25
C GLU A 268 2.02 -12.99 -20.00
N LEU A 269 2.49 -12.54 -18.83
CA LEU A 269 1.76 -12.69 -17.57
C LEU A 269 0.45 -11.92 -17.58
N SER A 270 0.45 -10.70 -18.11
CA SER A 270 -0.75 -9.89 -18.24
C SER A 270 -1.76 -10.51 -19.22
N ALA A 271 -1.31 -11.02 -20.37
CA ALA A 271 -2.19 -11.71 -21.32
C ALA A 271 -2.90 -12.91 -20.67
N ARG A 272 -2.17 -13.70 -19.87
CA ARG A 272 -2.75 -14.82 -19.11
C ARG A 272 -3.74 -14.36 -18.03
N ALA A 273 -3.47 -13.24 -17.37
CA ALA A 273 -4.39 -12.66 -16.41
C ALA A 273 -5.68 -12.17 -17.08
N ILE A 274 -5.58 -11.58 -18.28
CA ILE A 274 -6.73 -11.16 -19.10
C ILE A 274 -7.52 -12.36 -19.61
N GLU A 275 -6.87 -13.44 -20.02
CA GLU A 275 -7.54 -14.69 -20.39
C GLU A 275 -8.36 -15.26 -19.22
N LEU A 276 -7.82 -15.17 -17.99
CA LEU A 276 -8.49 -15.61 -16.77
C LEU A 276 -9.64 -14.66 -16.38
N ALA A 277 -9.42 -13.35 -16.47
CA ALA A 277 -10.35 -12.32 -16.06
C ALA A 277 -10.48 -11.22 -17.15
N PRO A 278 -11.32 -11.40 -18.18
CA PRO A 278 -11.36 -10.48 -19.34
C PRO A 278 -11.81 -9.05 -19.05
N HIS A 279 -12.37 -8.78 -17.88
CA HIS A 279 -12.89 -7.47 -17.49
C HIS A 279 -12.06 -6.79 -16.41
N GLU A 280 -10.98 -7.44 -15.96
CA GLU A 280 -10.10 -6.85 -14.97
C GLU A 280 -9.29 -5.70 -15.56
N THR A 281 -8.93 -4.70 -14.75
CA THR A 281 -8.36 -3.46 -15.30
C THR A 281 -6.83 -3.37 -15.20
N GLU A 282 -6.20 -4.06 -14.25
CA GLU A 282 -4.77 -3.89 -13.96
C GLU A 282 -3.88 -4.57 -15.00
N ALA A 283 -4.16 -5.82 -15.35
CA ALA A 283 -3.38 -6.55 -16.33
C ALA A 283 -3.53 -5.96 -17.74
N HIS A 284 -4.69 -5.41 -18.12
CA HIS A 284 -4.84 -4.63 -19.36
C HIS A 284 -3.87 -3.42 -19.40
N ILE A 285 -3.79 -2.64 -18.33
CA ILE A 285 -2.86 -1.51 -18.24
C ILE A 285 -1.40 -1.98 -18.30
N LEU A 286 -1.06 -3.05 -17.59
CA LEU A 286 0.30 -3.63 -17.59
C LEU A 286 0.67 -4.22 -18.96
N GLU A 287 -0.25 -4.89 -19.64
CA GLU A 287 -0.03 -5.45 -20.97
C GLU A 287 0.28 -4.35 -21.98
N VAL A 288 -0.53 -3.28 -21.99
CA VAL A 288 -0.30 -2.15 -22.89
C VAL A 288 1.01 -1.46 -22.57
N LEU A 289 1.31 -1.21 -21.28
CA LEU A 289 2.60 -0.64 -20.88
C LEU A 289 3.75 -1.48 -21.43
N ALA A 290 3.71 -2.80 -21.26
CA ALA A 290 4.73 -3.70 -21.78
C ALA A 290 4.88 -3.60 -23.31
N ARG A 291 3.78 -3.49 -24.05
CA ARG A 291 3.80 -3.32 -25.52
C ARG A 291 4.43 -1.99 -25.94
N ILE A 292 4.09 -0.91 -25.24
CA ILE A 292 4.71 0.42 -25.46
C ILE A 292 6.21 0.33 -25.20
N GLU A 293 6.61 -0.31 -24.10
CA GLU A 293 8.02 -0.48 -23.71
C GLU A 293 8.80 -1.33 -24.71
N LEU A 294 8.17 -2.35 -25.30
CA LEU A 294 8.73 -3.16 -26.39
C LEU A 294 8.77 -2.46 -27.75
N GLY A 295 8.24 -1.22 -27.85
CA GLY A 295 8.24 -0.43 -29.09
C GLY A 295 7.18 -0.87 -30.12
N GLU A 296 6.14 -1.60 -29.68
CA GLU A 296 5.04 -1.97 -30.58
C GLU A 296 4.28 -0.73 -31.04
N GLY A 297 3.84 -0.72 -32.31
CA GLY A 297 3.10 0.41 -32.90
C GLY A 297 3.99 1.53 -33.50
N GLN A 298 5.32 1.42 -33.43
CA GLN A 298 6.26 2.40 -34.03
C GLN A 298 6.58 2.17 -35.52
N GLY A 299 5.90 1.23 -36.19
CA GLY A 299 6.16 0.84 -37.59
C GLY A 299 4.90 0.82 -38.47
N GLU A 300 5.01 0.24 -39.68
CA GLU A 300 3.92 0.19 -40.68
C GLU A 300 2.74 -0.75 -40.33
N GLY A 301 2.79 -1.40 -39.16
CA GLY A 301 1.77 -2.31 -38.67
C GLY A 301 0.59 -1.60 -37.96
N PRO A 302 -0.43 -2.35 -37.52
CA PRO A 302 -1.51 -1.80 -36.73
C PRO A 302 -0.97 -1.25 -35.40
N ASP A 303 -1.47 -0.06 -35.02
CA ASP A 303 -1.16 0.58 -33.75
C ASP A 303 -1.96 -0.08 -32.61
N VAL A 304 -1.54 -1.30 -32.25
CA VAL A 304 -2.19 -2.14 -31.24
C VAL A 304 -2.29 -1.44 -29.87
N PRO A 305 -1.23 -0.80 -29.32
CA PRO A 305 -1.32 -0.10 -28.04
C PRO A 305 -2.43 0.95 -28.03
N ARG A 306 -2.52 1.78 -29.06
CA ARG A 306 -3.58 2.79 -29.17
C ARG A 306 -4.98 2.16 -29.20
N LEU A 307 -5.17 1.10 -29.99
CA LEU A 307 -6.49 0.44 -30.11
C LEU A 307 -6.94 -0.16 -28.78
N LEU A 308 -6.04 -0.83 -28.05
CA LEU A 308 -6.33 -1.40 -26.74
C LEU A 308 -6.68 -0.31 -25.72
N LEU A 309 -5.93 0.80 -25.69
CA LEU A 309 -6.20 1.93 -24.80
C LEU A 309 -7.54 2.60 -25.09
N GLN A 310 -7.86 2.80 -26.36
CA GLN A 310 -9.14 3.40 -26.75
C GLN A 310 -10.33 2.50 -26.40
N GLY A 311 -10.20 1.17 -26.57
CA GLY A 311 -11.18 0.21 -26.09
C GLY A 311 -11.33 0.27 -24.57
N PHE A 312 -10.21 0.22 -23.84
CA PHE A 312 -10.21 0.30 -22.38
C PHE A 312 -10.88 1.58 -21.86
N ILE A 313 -10.61 2.74 -22.46
CA ILE A 313 -11.24 4.01 -22.05
C ILE A 313 -12.75 3.99 -22.27
N GLN A 314 -13.23 3.32 -23.32
CA GLN A 314 -14.66 3.17 -23.61
C GLN A 314 -15.34 2.22 -22.63
N ASP A 315 -14.68 1.11 -22.31
CA ASP A 315 -15.24 0.06 -21.44
C ASP A 315 -15.15 0.44 -19.95
N HIS A 316 -14.12 1.21 -19.56
CA HIS A 316 -13.85 1.60 -18.18
C HIS A 316 -13.65 3.13 -18.03
N PRO A 317 -14.67 3.96 -18.35
CA PRO A 317 -14.53 5.43 -18.34
C PRO A 317 -14.14 5.99 -16.97
N GLU A 318 -14.50 5.28 -15.90
CA GLU A 318 -14.22 5.64 -14.51
C GLU A 318 -12.79 5.34 -14.05
N GLN A 319 -12.04 4.52 -14.81
CA GLN A 319 -10.67 4.09 -14.50
C GLN A 319 -9.71 4.46 -15.65
N SER A 320 -10.09 5.44 -16.46
CA SER A 320 -9.41 5.81 -17.70
C SER A 320 -8.11 6.59 -17.50
N ALA A 321 -7.80 7.07 -16.28
CA ALA A 321 -6.66 7.98 -16.06
C ALA A 321 -5.30 7.36 -16.42
N PRO A 322 -4.98 6.11 -16.03
CA PRO A 322 -3.75 5.45 -16.44
C PRO A 322 -3.72 5.16 -17.95
N ALA A 323 -4.86 4.78 -18.54
CA ALA A 323 -4.94 4.52 -19.98
C ALA A 323 -4.69 5.79 -20.81
N LEU A 324 -5.24 6.93 -20.40
CA LEU A 324 -4.98 8.22 -21.03
C LEU A 324 -3.49 8.61 -20.90
N LEU A 325 -2.87 8.34 -19.76
CA LEU A 325 -1.44 8.59 -19.58
C LEU A 325 -0.58 7.72 -20.50
N LEU A 326 -0.88 6.41 -20.58
CA LEU A 326 -0.18 5.50 -21.50
C LEU A 326 -0.39 5.91 -22.96
N LEU A 327 -1.57 6.43 -23.32
CA LEU A 327 -1.82 6.94 -24.67
C LEU A 327 -0.92 8.14 -24.98
N GLY A 328 -0.78 9.06 -24.03
CA GLY A 328 0.16 10.18 -24.13
C GLY A 328 1.61 9.73 -24.26
N LEU A 329 2.04 8.76 -23.44
CA LEU A 329 3.39 8.17 -23.54
C LEU A 329 3.64 7.52 -24.89
N HIS A 330 2.67 6.77 -25.41
CA HIS A 330 2.76 6.13 -26.72
C HIS A 330 2.91 7.16 -27.84
N LYS A 331 2.05 8.19 -27.85
CA LYS A 331 2.13 9.30 -28.82
C LYS A 331 3.44 10.07 -28.73
N MET A 332 3.95 10.28 -27.52
CA MET A 332 5.26 10.91 -27.29
C MET A 332 6.38 10.07 -27.91
N ARG A 333 6.35 8.74 -27.78
CA ARG A 333 7.31 7.83 -28.43
C ARG A 333 7.22 7.86 -29.96
N LEU A 334 6.03 8.12 -30.51
CA LEU A 334 5.82 8.32 -31.94
C LEU A 334 6.20 9.73 -32.43
N GLY A 335 6.59 10.64 -31.53
CA GLY A 335 6.94 12.02 -31.83
C GLY A 335 5.76 12.99 -31.90
N ASP A 336 4.52 12.54 -31.63
CA ASP A 336 3.32 13.38 -31.60
C ASP A 336 3.16 14.07 -30.24
N ARG A 337 4.00 15.08 -30.01
CA ARG A 337 4.11 15.81 -28.73
C ARG A 337 2.85 16.58 -28.35
N GLU A 338 2.19 17.21 -29.33
CA GLU A 338 0.99 18.01 -29.08
C GLU A 338 -0.17 17.14 -28.61
N SER A 339 -0.43 16.02 -29.30
CA SER A 339 -1.47 15.08 -28.87
C SER A 339 -1.11 14.39 -27.55
N ALA A 340 0.17 14.10 -27.31
CA ALA A 340 0.62 13.56 -26.02
C ALA A 340 0.33 14.52 -24.87
N ARG A 341 0.59 15.82 -25.06
CA ARG A 341 0.29 16.87 -24.09
C ARG A 341 -1.19 16.90 -23.73
N LEU A 342 -2.08 16.81 -24.73
CA LEU A 342 -3.53 16.78 -24.51
C LEU A 342 -3.96 15.55 -23.69
N ASP A 343 -3.44 14.37 -24.01
CA ASP A 343 -3.76 13.15 -23.27
C ASP A 343 -3.25 13.21 -21.82
N PHE A 344 -2.06 13.76 -21.57
CA PHE A 344 -1.56 13.97 -20.21
C PHE A 344 -2.42 14.98 -19.43
N GLN A 345 -2.84 16.08 -20.07
CA GLN A 345 -3.75 17.05 -19.44
C GLN A 345 -5.11 16.41 -19.12
N GLN A 346 -5.63 15.59 -20.02
CA GLN A 346 -6.85 14.85 -19.78
C GLN A 346 -6.65 13.88 -18.62
N SER A 347 -5.59 13.06 -18.62
CA SER A 347 -5.25 12.15 -17.53
C SER A 347 -5.16 12.86 -16.17
N ALA A 348 -4.51 14.03 -16.11
CA ALA A 348 -4.41 14.86 -14.91
C ALA A 348 -5.78 15.27 -14.33
N SER A 349 -6.79 15.45 -15.17
CA SER A 349 -8.15 15.77 -14.73
C SER A 349 -8.94 14.56 -14.20
N TYR A 350 -8.57 13.34 -14.59
CA TYR A 350 -9.26 12.11 -14.20
C TYR A 350 -8.65 11.47 -12.95
N TYR A 351 -7.33 11.52 -12.76
CA TYR A 351 -6.65 10.92 -11.60
C TYR A 351 -7.23 11.32 -10.23
N PRO A 352 -7.54 12.61 -9.96
CA PRO A 352 -8.17 13.00 -8.68
C PRO A 352 -9.52 12.31 -8.43
N ARG A 353 -10.39 12.26 -9.46
CA ARG A 353 -11.70 11.60 -9.38
C ARG A 353 -11.56 10.09 -9.18
N GLN A 354 -10.58 9.48 -9.83
CA GLN A 354 -10.28 8.08 -9.68
C GLN A 354 -9.77 7.78 -8.25
N ALA A 355 -8.87 8.61 -7.72
CA ALA A 355 -8.32 8.48 -6.37
C ALA A 355 -9.39 8.58 -5.27
N GLU A 356 -10.37 9.49 -5.43
CA GLU A 356 -11.52 9.60 -4.52
C GLU A 356 -12.34 8.30 -4.45
N ARG A 357 -12.49 7.60 -5.58
CA ARG A 357 -13.21 6.31 -5.66
C ARG A 357 -12.37 5.14 -5.14
N LEU A 358 -11.08 5.12 -5.45
CA LEU A 358 -10.11 4.10 -5.00
C LEU A 358 -9.91 4.09 -3.49
N GLY A 359 -10.18 5.21 -2.81
CA GLY A 359 -10.23 5.27 -1.34
C GLY A 359 -11.12 4.19 -0.70
N ALA A 360 -12.11 3.68 -1.46
CA ALA A 360 -12.95 2.54 -1.10
C ALA A 360 -12.54 1.21 -1.77
N SER A 361 -11.93 1.21 -2.96
CA SER A 361 -11.69 -0.01 -3.77
C SER A 361 -10.35 -0.72 -3.54
N THR A 362 -9.48 -0.21 -2.65
CA THR A 362 -8.27 -0.93 -2.20
C THR A 362 -8.57 -2.18 -1.35
N ASP A 363 -9.85 -2.54 -1.19
CA ASP A 363 -10.31 -3.68 -0.41
C ASP A 363 -9.73 -5.03 -0.89
N ALA A 364 -9.55 -5.26 -2.20
CA ALA A 364 -8.93 -6.49 -2.69
C ALA A 364 -7.48 -6.64 -2.17
N TYR A 365 -6.69 -5.56 -2.19
CA TYR A 365 -5.34 -5.53 -1.63
C TYR A 365 -5.32 -5.54 -0.09
N ARG A 366 -6.41 -5.12 0.59
CA ARG A 366 -6.55 -5.28 2.06
C ARG A 366 -6.73 -6.74 2.45
N GLN A 367 -7.46 -7.52 1.64
CA GLN A 367 -7.72 -8.94 1.88
C GLN A 367 -6.44 -9.79 1.70
N ARG A 368 -5.48 -9.30 0.92
CA ARG A 368 -4.19 -9.94 0.65
C ARG A 368 -3.15 -9.60 1.73
N SER A 369 -3.38 -10.09 2.95
CA SER A 369 -2.57 -9.72 4.11
C SER A 369 -1.06 -9.99 3.95
N TYR A 370 -0.67 -10.97 3.12
CA TYR A 370 0.74 -11.27 2.83
C TYR A 370 1.48 -10.12 2.13
N LEU A 371 0.77 -9.27 1.38
CA LEU A 371 1.38 -8.12 0.71
C LEU A 371 1.93 -7.10 1.70
N ARG A 372 1.40 -7.07 2.94
CA ARG A 372 1.90 -6.18 4.00
C ARG A 372 2.90 -6.87 4.92
N LYS A 373 3.10 -8.18 4.76
CA LYS A 373 3.96 -9.02 5.60
C LYS A 373 5.27 -9.41 4.94
N THR A 374 5.47 -9.04 3.67
CA THR A 374 6.63 -9.41 2.87
C THR A 374 7.19 -8.17 2.16
N ARG A 375 8.49 -8.19 1.85
CA ARG A 375 9.18 -7.10 1.13
C ARG A 375 8.66 -6.95 -0.29
N GLU A 376 8.56 -8.08 -1.00
CA GLU A 376 8.00 -8.15 -2.35
C GLU A 376 6.56 -7.63 -2.38
N GLY A 377 5.79 -7.96 -1.35
CA GLY A 377 4.42 -7.48 -1.16
C GLY A 377 4.32 -5.95 -1.06
N SER A 378 5.16 -5.33 -0.22
CA SER A 378 5.19 -3.87 -0.07
C SER A 378 5.55 -3.19 -1.38
N ARG A 379 6.50 -3.76 -2.14
CA ARG A 379 6.88 -3.27 -3.47
C ARG A 379 5.72 -3.36 -4.47
N ILE A 380 5.01 -4.48 -4.52
CA ILE A 380 3.83 -4.64 -5.39
C ILE A 380 2.77 -3.59 -5.05
N LEU A 381 2.49 -3.39 -3.76
CA LEU A 381 1.52 -2.39 -3.31
C LEU A 381 1.92 -0.97 -3.73
N SER A 382 3.21 -0.64 -3.64
CA SER A 382 3.75 0.65 -4.11
C SER A 382 3.58 0.85 -5.62
N LEU A 383 3.88 -0.17 -6.42
CA LEU A 383 3.73 -0.14 -7.89
C LEU A 383 2.26 0.00 -8.32
N TYR A 384 1.38 -0.77 -7.67
CA TYR A 384 -0.06 -0.67 -7.88
C TYR A 384 -0.56 0.74 -7.57
N LYS A 385 -0.27 1.24 -6.36
CA LYS A 385 -0.68 2.59 -5.94
C LYS A 385 -0.14 3.66 -6.89
N SER A 386 1.11 3.54 -7.34
CA SER A 386 1.71 4.48 -8.28
C SER A 386 0.95 4.53 -9.61
N THR A 387 0.57 3.35 -10.13
CA THR A 387 -0.23 3.22 -11.35
C THR A 387 -1.60 3.88 -11.22
N VAL A 388 -2.34 3.54 -10.16
CA VAL A 388 -3.76 3.91 -10.02
C VAL A 388 -3.98 5.28 -9.38
N LEU A 389 -3.00 5.82 -8.65
CA LEU A 389 -3.07 7.14 -8.00
C LEU A 389 -2.18 8.19 -8.68
N GLY A 390 -1.48 7.83 -9.76
CA GLY A 390 -0.71 8.77 -10.58
C GLY A 390 0.54 9.27 -9.87
N ALA A 391 1.47 8.36 -9.58
CA ALA A 391 2.79 8.69 -9.02
C ALA A 391 3.92 8.17 -9.93
N GLY A 392 5.11 8.77 -9.79
CA GLY A 392 6.30 8.42 -10.55
C GLY A 392 6.04 8.45 -12.06
N GLY A 393 6.31 7.33 -12.75
CA GLY A 393 6.07 7.16 -14.18
C GLY A 393 4.62 7.38 -14.63
N PHE A 394 3.67 7.21 -13.72
CA PHE A 394 2.24 7.44 -13.96
C PHE A 394 1.76 8.83 -13.48
N SER A 395 2.65 9.76 -13.13
CA SER A 395 2.26 11.13 -12.86
C SER A 395 2.12 11.94 -14.16
N PRO A 396 0.92 12.42 -14.54
CA PRO A 396 0.75 13.21 -15.75
C PRO A 396 1.48 14.57 -15.67
N ASP A 397 1.60 15.17 -14.49
CA ASP A 397 2.34 16.43 -14.35
C ASP A 397 3.84 16.25 -14.50
N LEU A 398 4.39 15.14 -14.01
CA LEU A 398 5.81 14.84 -14.21
C LEU A 398 6.11 14.48 -15.67
N GLN A 399 5.18 13.82 -16.37
CA GLN A 399 5.30 13.63 -17.82
C GLN A 399 5.19 14.95 -18.60
N LEU A 400 4.30 15.87 -18.19
CA LEU A 400 4.25 17.22 -18.75
C LEU A 400 5.52 18.02 -18.47
N ALA A 401 6.13 17.85 -17.29
CA ALA A 401 7.42 18.46 -16.97
C ALA A 401 8.52 17.93 -17.89
N ARG A 402 8.58 16.60 -18.08
CA ARG A 402 9.49 15.94 -19.00
C ARG A 402 9.36 16.51 -20.42
N LEU A 403 8.13 16.57 -20.95
CA LEU A 403 7.87 17.09 -22.28
C LEU A 403 8.36 18.54 -22.43
N ALA A 404 8.07 19.40 -21.45
CA ALA A 404 8.52 20.79 -21.46
C ALA A 404 10.05 20.90 -21.44
N PHE A 405 10.74 20.08 -20.64
CA PHE A 405 12.19 20.04 -20.64
C PHE A 405 12.79 19.53 -21.95
N GLU A 406 12.16 18.54 -22.61
CA GLU A 406 12.57 18.06 -23.94
C GLU A 406 12.36 19.10 -25.06
N GLU A 407 11.55 20.13 -24.80
CA GLU A 407 11.27 21.26 -25.70
C GLU A 407 12.07 22.52 -25.33
N ASP A 408 13.05 22.40 -24.42
CA ASP A 408 13.85 23.51 -23.87
C ASP A 408 13.02 24.59 -23.12
N ASP A 409 11.77 24.29 -22.75
CA ASP A 409 10.93 25.16 -21.92
C ASP A 409 11.14 24.86 -20.43
N TRP A 410 12.28 25.33 -19.92
CA TRP A 410 12.72 25.05 -18.55
C TRP A 410 11.78 25.62 -17.48
N GLU A 411 11.22 26.82 -17.68
CA GLU A 411 10.29 27.44 -16.72
C GLU A 411 9.00 26.64 -16.60
N GLN A 412 8.46 26.19 -17.74
CA GLN A 412 7.28 25.33 -17.76
C GLN A 412 7.54 23.97 -17.11
N GLY A 413 8.70 23.37 -17.38
CA GLY A 413 9.12 22.11 -16.76
C GLY A 413 9.25 22.23 -15.24
N ARG A 414 9.98 23.26 -14.76
CA ARG A 414 10.11 23.57 -13.33
C ARG A 414 8.73 23.75 -12.69
N ARG A 415 7.87 24.59 -13.29
CA ARG A 415 6.53 24.85 -12.77
C ARG A 415 5.71 23.57 -12.61
N LYS A 416 5.78 22.65 -13.58
CA LYS A 416 5.05 21.37 -13.51
C LYS A 416 5.54 20.45 -12.39
N VAL A 417 6.85 20.40 -12.15
CA VAL A 417 7.42 19.69 -11.00
C VAL A 417 6.87 20.30 -9.69
N MET A 418 6.93 21.62 -9.55
CA MET A 418 6.49 22.29 -8.32
C MET A 418 4.97 22.19 -8.08
N ASP A 419 4.16 22.30 -9.14
CA ASP A 419 2.71 22.11 -9.10
C ASP A 419 2.37 20.69 -8.61
N HIS A 420 3.08 19.67 -9.12
CA HIS A 420 2.88 18.27 -8.74
C HIS A 420 3.07 18.04 -7.23
N PHE A 421 4.21 18.45 -6.68
CA PHE A 421 4.51 18.26 -5.26
C PHE A 421 3.67 19.16 -4.35
N SER A 422 3.28 20.34 -4.81
CA SER A 422 2.31 21.20 -4.10
C SER A 422 0.96 20.51 -3.94
N ARG A 423 0.46 19.81 -4.98
CA ARG A 423 -0.75 19.00 -4.89
C ARG A 423 -0.56 17.79 -3.98
N ARG A 424 0.59 17.10 -4.06
CA ARG A 424 0.92 15.96 -3.18
C ARG A 424 0.78 16.33 -1.70
N ARG A 425 1.34 17.49 -1.35
CA ARG A 425 1.25 18.09 -0.02
C ARG A 425 -0.19 18.42 0.36
N ALA A 426 -0.94 19.08 -0.52
CA ALA A 426 -2.33 19.43 -0.26
C ALA A 426 -3.22 18.20 -0.03
N GLN A 427 -2.91 17.09 -0.70
CA GLN A 427 -3.62 15.81 -0.57
C GLN A 427 -3.09 14.93 0.58
N GLN A 428 -1.98 15.32 1.23
CA GLN A 428 -1.28 14.54 2.25
C GLN A 428 -0.94 13.09 1.82
N ARG A 429 -0.64 12.90 0.52
CA ARG A 429 -0.30 11.59 -0.07
C ARG A 429 1.21 11.34 -0.06
N TRP A 430 1.77 11.27 1.15
CA TRP A 430 3.21 11.14 1.40
C TRP A 430 3.79 9.76 1.08
N ASP A 431 2.97 8.73 1.07
CA ASP A 431 3.35 7.34 0.77
C ASP A 431 3.81 7.14 -0.69
N LEU A 432 3.60 8.15 -1.54
CA LEU A 432 3.87 8.09 -2.97
C LEU A 432 4.97 9.05 -3.41
N ILE A 433 5.51 9.85 -2.49
CA ILE A 433 6.52 10.86 -2.78
C ILE A 433 7.84 10.25 -3.27
N LEU A 434 8.17 9.04 -2.79
CA LEU A 434 9.42 8.37 -3.14
C LEU A 434 9.45 7.99 -4.62
N ALA A 435 8.35 7.45 -5.15
CA ALA A 435 8.21 7.13 -6.57
C ALA A 435 8.27 8.39 -7.46
N ASP A 436 7.70 9.51 -6.99
CA ASP A 436 7.77 10.79 -7.69
C ASP A 436 9.22 11.33 -7.75
N LEU A 437 9.95 11.24 -6.64
CA LEU A 437 11.35 11.67 -6.56
C LEU A 437 12.27 10.80 -7.41
N GLU A 438 12.04 9.48 -7.41
CA GLU A 438 12.77 8.54 -8.27
C GLU A 438 12.60 8.96 -9.74
N PHE A 439 11.36 9.19 -10.19
CA PHE A 439 11.09 9.71 -11.53
C PHE A 439 11.84 11.04 -11.81
N CYS A 440 11.76 12.01 -10.89
CA CYS A 440 12.45 13.28 -11.06
C CYS A 440 13.97 13.11 -11.16
N ARG A 441 14.57 12.26 -10.33
CA ARG A 441 16.03 12.05 -10.30
C ARG A 441 16.53 11.27 -11.50
N GLU A 442 15.81 10.23 -11.90
CA GLU A 442 16.25 9.30 -12.94
C GLU A 442 15.85 9.76 -14.34
N LEU A 443 14.62 10.24 -14.53
CA LEU A 443 14.10 10.59 -15.86
C LEU A 443 14.19 12.08 -16.18
N LEU A 444 13.99 12.98 -15.21
CA LEU A 444 14.18 14.43 -15.45
C LEU A 444 15.66 14.84 -15.30
N GLY A 445 16.43 14.09 -14.51
CA GLY A 445 17.88 14.17 -14.44
C GLY A 445 18.41 15.57 -14.13
N GLU A 446 19.25 16.11 -15.02
CA GLU A 446 19.88 17.43 -14.85
C GLU A 446 18.88 18.57 -14.75
N ASN A 447 17.79 18.51 -15.51
CA ASN A 447 16.78 19.57 -15.52
C ASN A 447 16.13 19.75 -14.16
N TYR A 448 15.89 18.63 -13.47
CA TYR A 448 15.40 18.63 -12.10
C TYR A 448 16.47 19.11 -11.11
N ARG A 449 17.73 18.66 -11.23
CA ARG A 449 18.84 19.15 -10.38
C ARG A 449 19.06 20.66 -10.49
N ARG A 450 18.84 21.22 -11.68
CA ARG A 450 18.96 22.67 -11.93
C ARG A 450 17.92 23.50 -11.17
N ILE A 451 16.81 22.91 -10.72
CA ILE A 451 15.80 23.61 -9.89
C ILE A 451 16.45 24.10 -8.59
N PHE A 452 17.29 23.28 -7.96
CA PHE A 452 18.03 23.67 -6.75
C PHE A 452 19.43 23.04 -6.71
N PRO A 453 20.44 23.70 -7.31
CA PRO A 453 21.81 23.16 -7.39
C PRO A 453 22.51 23.00 -6.05
N GLU A 454 22.00 23.64 -5.00
CA GLU A 454 22.65 23.76 -3.69
C GLU A 454 22.12 22.74 -2.67
N GLU A 455 21.48 21.66 -3.12
CA GLU A 455 20.88 20.62 -2.27
C GLU A 455 21.88 20.07 -1.22
N ALA A 456 23.16 19.97 -1.58
CA ALA A 456 24.20 19.46 -0.69
C ALA A 456 24.48 20.34 0.54
N TRP A 457 24.02 21.60 0.54
CA TRP A 457 24.14 22.56 1.65
C TRP A 457 22.93 22.59 2.59
N LEU A 458 21.98 21.67 2.42
CA LEU A 458 20.93 21.43 3.40
C LEU A 458 21.26 20.13 4.15
N ASP A 459 21.38 20.21 5.46
CA ASP A 459 21.69 19.04 6.29
C ASP A 459 20.50 18.68 7.17
N LEU A 460 20.18 17.40 7.16
CA LEU A 460 19.18 16.84 8.05
C LEU A 460 19.81 16.65 9.43
N GLU A 461 19.17 17.22 10.45
CA GLU A 461 19.47 16.94 11.85
C GLU A 461 18.34 16.09 12.46
N VAL A 462 18.66 14.83 12.77
CA VAL A 462 17.76 13.91 13.48
C VAL A 462 18.37 13.59 14.83
N LYS A 463 17.66 13.91 15.92
CA LYS A 463 18.11 13.66 17.30
C LYS A 463 17.00 12.95 18.07
N PRO A 464 17.31 11.99 18.96
CA PRO A 464 16.28 11.41 19.82
C PRO A 464 15.63 12.48 20.72
N THR A 465 14.34 12.35 21.01
CA THR A 465 13.70 13.15 22.05
C THR A 465 14.27 12.79 23.43
N LEU A 466 14.26 13.75 24.37
CA LEU A 466 14.73 13.52 25.73
C LEU A 466 13.79 12.59 26.53
N ILE A 467 12.51 12.57 26.16
CA ILE A 467 11.45 11.76 26.77
C ILE A 467 10.65 11.12 25.62
N GLY A 468 10.33 9.84 25.74
CA GLY A 468 9.57 9.08 24.73
C GLY A 468 10.46 8.41 23.66
N SER A 469 9.80 7.88 22.63
CA SER A 469 10.41 7.16 21.50
C SER A 469 10.49 8.01 20.21
N GLY A 470 10.28 9.32 20.31
CA GLY A 470 10.23 10.24 19.18
C GLY A 470 11.60 10.69 18.67
N LEU A 471 11.57 11.36 17.52
CA LEU A 471 12.71 11.99 16.86
C LEU A 471 12.47 13.49 16.71
N LYS A 472 13.43 14.30 17.13
CA LYS A 472 13.50 15.73 16.84
C LYS A 472 14.06 15.93 15.45
N LEU A 473 13.34 16.68 14.64
CA LEU A 473 13.69 16.94 13.25
C LEU A 473 14.07 18.41 13.07
N ALA A 474 15.20 18.66 12.43
CA ALA A 474 15.58 19.99 11.99
C ALA A 474 16.35 19.94 10.67
N VAL A 475 16.33 21.04 9.94
CA VAL A 475 17.15 21.24 8.74
C VAL A 475 18.08 22.41 8.98
N ARG A 476 19.38 22.17 8.85
CA ARG A 476 20.41 23.21 8.83
C ARG A 476 20.61 23.66 7.40
N ASN A 477 20.29 24.91 7.11
CA ASN A 477 20.50 25.50 5.79
C ASN A 477 21.81 26.28 5.76
N ARG A 478 22.79 25.78 5.01
CA ARG A 478 24.10 26.42 4.78
C ARG A 478 24.17 27.19 3.46
N SER A 479 23.07 27.21 2.71
CA SER A 479 22.91 27.97 1.46
C SER A 479 22.44 29.41 1.75
N PRO A 480 22.59 30.36 0.79
CA PRO A 480 22.14 31.73 0.92
C PRO A 480 20.63 31.87 0.61
N HIS A 481 19.95 30.80 0.23
CA HIS A 481 18.55 30.83 -0.17
C HIS A 481 17.65 30.56 1.02
N THR A 482 16.58 31.36 1.14
CA THR A 482 15.47 31.04 2.04
C THR A 482 14.45 30.21 1.28
N LEU A 483 14.04 29.09 1.86
CA LEU A 483 13.06 28.20 1.25
C LEU A 483 11.72 28.32 1.96
N HIS A 484 10.66 28.75 1.27
CA HIS A 484 9.38 29.07 1.89
C HIS A 484 8.42 27.88 1.90
N ASN A 485 7.49 27.91 2.86
CA ASN A 485 6.38 26.96 2.93
C ASN A 485 6.90 25.51 2.96
N ALA A 486 7.77 25.24 3.92
CA ALA A 486 8.60 24.04 3.95
C ALA A 486 7.89 22.91 4.69
N SER A 487 7.65 21.79 4.02
CA SER A 487 7.20 20.53 4.63
C SER A 487 8.35 19.53 4.60
N LEU A 488 8.61 18.88 5.73
CA LEU A 488 9.63 17.83 5.84
C LEU A 488 8.95 16.46 5.94
N VAL A 489 9.39 15.51 5.13
CA VAL A 489 8.93 14.12 5.18
C VAL A 489 10.13 13.23 5.46
N LEU A 490 10.16 12.61 6.63
CA LEU A 490 11.23 11.69 7.02
C LEU A 490 11.00 10.34 6.32
N ALA A 491 12.03 9.83 5.66
CA ALA A 491 12.06 8.50 5.05
C ALA A 491 12.93 7.59 5.92
N LEU A 492 12.30 6.58 6.52
CA LEU A 492 12.95 5.67 7.46
C LEU A 492 13.04 4.27 6.89
N GLN A 493 14.21 3.67 7.03
CA GLN A 493 14.43 2.27 6.79
C GLN A 493 14.58 1.52 8.11
N PHE A 494 13.79 0.46 8.27
CA PHE A 494 13.84 -0.42 9.43
C PHE A 494 14.58 -1.73 9.11
N THR A 495 14.99 -2.47 10.15
CA THR A 495 15.77 -3.73 10.04
C THR A 495 15.21 -4.76 9.04
N ASP A 496 13.88 -4.81 8.92
CA ASP A 496 13.21 -5.86 8.16
C ASP A 496 12.89 -5.44 6.71
N MET A 497 13.28 -4.23 6.31
CA MET A 497 13.05 -3.68 4.97
C MET A 497 14.18 -4.01 3.99
N HIS A 498 13.91 -3.90 2.69
CA HIS A 498 14.97 -3.96 1.67
C HIS A 498 15.87 -2.71 1.79
N PRO A 499 17.18 -2.79 1.47
CA PRO A 499 18.11 -1.65 1.47
C PRO A 499 17.65 -0.39 0.71
N GLU A 500 16.74 -0.55 -0.26
CA GLU A 500 16.22 0.55 -1.09
C GLU A 500 14.81 1.00 -0.68
N ASP A 501 14.17 0.30 0.27
CA ASP A 501 12.82 0.61 0.71
C ASP A 501 12.84 1.56 1.92
N TYR A 502 11.89 2.50 1.93
CA TYR A 502 11.68 3.44 3.03
C TYR A 502 10.19 3.62 3.30
N GLU A 503 9.85 3.81 4.57
CA GLU A 503 8.53 4.27 5.01
C GLU A 503 8.57 5.78 5.26
N THR A 504 7.51 6.48 4.88
CA THR A 504 7.46 7.94 4.94
C THR A 504 6.63 8.44 6.12
N PHE A 505 7.22 9.35 6.88
CA PHE A 505 6.63 9.98 8.06
C PHE A 505 6.69 11.50 7.91
N PRO A 506 5.55 12.17 7.63
CA PRO A 506 5.53 13.62 7.54
C PRO A 506 5.77 14.23 8.93
N ALA A 507 6.55 15.32 8.97
CA ALA A 507 6.63 16.14 10.17
C ALA A 507 5.25 16.73 10.53
N ALA A 508 5.06 17.05 11.81
CA ALA A 508 3.76 17.46 12.33
C ALA A 508 3.22 18.76 11.72
N HIS A 509 4.09 19.65 11.29
CA HIS A 509 3.71 20.96 10.74
C HIS A 509 4.61 21.37 9.57
N THR A 510 4.04 22.22 8.72
CA THR A 510 4.78 22.97 7.69
C THR A 510 5.34 24.23 8.31
N GLU A 511 6.63 24.46 8.11
CA GLU A 511 7.31 25.66 8.57
C GLU A 511 7.15 26.81 7.54
N PRO A 512 6.96 28.06 7.98
CA PRO A 512 6.84 29.20 7.06
C PRO A 512 8.06 29.36 6.16
N ALA A 513 9.25 29.08 6.68
CA ALA A 513 10.48 29.08 5.91
C ALA A 513 11.64 28.32 6.59
N VAL A 514 12.50 27.70 5.78
CA VAL A 514 13.87 27.33 6.13
C VAL A 514 14.79 28.50 5.76
N LEU A 515 15.13 29.32 6.76
CA LEU A 515 15.90 30.55 6.57
C LEU A 515 17.35 30.24 6.16
N ALA A 516 17.90 31.08 5.27
CA ALA A 516 19.31 31.02 4.90
C ALA A 516 20.22 31.08 6.12
N HIS A 517 21.27 30.27 6.14
CA HIS A 517 22.30 30.21 7.20
C HIS A 517 21.77 29.92 8.61
N LYS A 518 20.58 29.31 8.74
CA LYS A 518 19.97 28.97 10.02
C LYS A 518 19.53 27.52 10.06
N THR A 519 19.33 27.03 11.28
CA THR A 519 18.67 25.75 11.54
C THR A 519 17.19 26.00 11.85
N THR A 520 16.32 25.34 11.09
CA THR A 520 14.86 25.36 11.30
C THR A 520 14.42 24.04 11.90
N SER A 521 13.69 24.09 13.01
CA SER A 521 13.09 22.91 13.66
C SER A 521 11.75 22.59 13.02
N PHE A 522 11.46 21.31 12.82
CA PHE A 522 10.16 20.78 12.36
C PHE A 522 9.41 20.04 13.48
N GLY A 523 9.92 20.14 14.71
CA GLY A 523 9.33 19.55 15.90
C GLY A 523 9.71 18.09 16.13
N ASP A 524 8.87 17.43 16.92
CA ASP A 524 9.05 16.07 17.35
C ASP A 524 8.13 15.15 16.52
N LEU A 525 8.66 14.00 16.11
CA LEU A 525 7.96 12.99 15.32
C LEU A 525 7.93 11.68 16.10
N ASP A 526 6.73 11.19 16.38
CA ASP A 526 6.54 9.89 17.01
C ASP A 526 6.67 8.77 15.97
N ILE A 527 7.54 7.81 16.26
CA ILE A 527 7.74 6.63 15.41
C ILE A 527 6.96 5.46 16.03
N ALA A 528 5.84 5.14 15.41
CA ALA A 528 5.06 3.95 15.69
C ALA A 528 4.60 3.35 14.36
N LEU A 529 5.21 2.22 13.99
CA LEU A 529 4.88 1.50 12.77
C LEU A 529 4.71 0.02 13.11
N ASP A 530 3.65 -0.61 12.63
CA ASP A 530 3.59 -2.06 12.59
C ASP A 530 4.15 -2.50 11.23
N LEU A 531 5.33 -3.12 11.25
CA LEU A 531 5.95 -3.69 10.06
C LEU A 531 5.91 -5.22 10.19
N HIS A 532 5.16 -5.86 9.31
CA HIS A 532 5.03 -7.32 9.23
C HIS A 532 4.49 -7.99 10.53
N GLY A 533 3.66 -7.30 11.30
CA GLY A 533 3.10 -7.78 12.58
C GLY A 533 4.01 -7.50 13.78
N VAL A 534 5.09 -6.75 13.57
CA VAL A 534 6.06 -6.36 14.61
C VAL A 534 6.03 -4.85 14.76
N ALA A 535 5.75 -4.39 15.97
CA ALA A 535 5.87 -2.97 16.30
C ALA A 535 7.33 -2.53 16.18
N LYS A 536 7.58 -1.57 15.31
CA LYS A 536 8.86 -0.91 15.07
C LYS A 536 8.88 0.44 15.75
N GLY A 537 10.01 0.72 16.40
CA GLY A 537 10.28 1.99 17.04
C GLY A 537 11.59 2.60 16.54
N ARG A 538 12.02 3.65 17.23
CA ARG A 538 13.27 4.37 16.93
C ARG A 538 14.50 3.47 16.88
N ASP A 539 14.59 2.49 17.78
CA ASP A 539 15.79 1.67 17.93
C ASP A 539 15.93 0.62 16.80
N ASP A 540 14.87 0.42 16.00
CA ASP A 540 14.86 -0.45 14.81
C ASP A 540 15.26 0.28 13.52
N ILE A 541 15.54 1.59 13.59
CA ILE A 541 15.90 2.39 12.42
C ILE A 541 17.35 2.10 12.03
N VAL A 542 17.53 1.62 10.81
CA VAL A 542 18.84 1.35 10.20
C VAL A 542 19.37 2.61 9.52
N GLN A 543 18.50 3.31 8.81
CA GLN A 543 18.87 4.48 8.02
C GLN A 543 17.72 5.49 7.99
N HIS A 544 18.08 6.77 7.94
CA HIS A 544 17.12 7.85 7.83
C HIS A 544 17.60 8.91 6.85
N ARG A 545 16.65 9.39 6.05
CA ARG A 545 16.79 10.47 5.07
C ARG A 545 15.54 11.33 5.17
N ALA A 546 15.52 12.50 4.54
CA ALA A 546 14.29 13.29 4.48
C ALA A 546 14.09 13.91 3.11
N VAL A 547 12.83 14.18 2.78
CA VAL A 547 12.43 14.97 1.63
C VAL A 547 11.94 16.31 2.13
N LEU A 548 12.53 17.39 1.64
CA LEU A 548 12.09 18.75 1.88
C LEU A 548 11.32 19.25 0.67
N ILE A 549 10.09 19.72 0.90
CA ILE A 549 9.19 20.27 -0.12
C ILE A 549 8.92 21.72 0.21
N THR A 550 9.31 22.63 -0.68
CA THR A 550 9.16 24.08 -0.53
C THR A 550 8.57 24.68 -1.80
N ASP A 551 8.32 26.00 -1.82
CA ASP A 551 7.86 26.68 -3.03
C ASP A 551 8.97 26.86 -4.08
N GLU A 552 10.24 26.75 -3.66
CA GLU A 552 11.43 26.89 -4.51
C GLU A 552 11.91 25.55 -5.06
N ALA A 553 11.87 24.49 -4.24
CA ALA A 553 12.50 23.22 -4.53
C ALA A 553 11.82 22.04 -3.84
N VAL A 554 12.03 20.85 -4.40
CA VAL A 554 11.71 19.57 -3.78
C VAL A 554 12.96 18.73 -3.86
N ILE A 555 13.52 18.33 -2.73
CA ILE A 555 14.89 17.79 -2.67
C ILE A 555 15.06 16.80 -1.53
N TRP A 556 15.99 15.87 -1.71
CA TRP A 556 16.50 15.06 -0.61
C TRP A 556 17.36 15.94 0.30
N VAL A 557 17.15 15.79 1.61
CA VAL A 557 17.95 16.40 2.66
C VAL A 557 18.46 15.27 3.52
N ASP A 558 19.78 15.11 3.51
CA ASP A 558 20.47 13.97 4.08
C ASP A 558 21.35 14.40 5.25
N THR A 559 21.67 13.45 6.12
CA THR A 559 22.66 13.67 7.19
C THR A 559 24.07 13.75 6.61
N ASP A 560 24.97 14.45 7.29
CA ASP A 560 26.38 14.52 6.88
C ASP A 560 27.02 13.13 6.78
N SER A 561 26.71 12.24 7.74
CA SER A 561 27.17 10.85 7.70
C SER A 561 26.70 10.10 6.46
N PHE A 562 25.46 10.32 6.02
CA PHE A 562 24.94 9.68 4.82
C PHE A 562 25.63 10.19 3.55
N LYS A 563 25.78 11.52 3.42
CA LYS A 563 26.49 12.15 2.28
C LYS A 563 27.92 11.64 2.16
N ILE A 564 28.62 11.49 3.29
CA ILE A 564 29.99 10.96 3.32
C ILE A 564 30.02 9.49 2.89
N ALA A 565 29.14 8.65 3.45
CA ALA A 565 29.06 7.22 3.11
C ALA A 565 28.75 7.00 1.61
N GLU A 566 27.81 7.77 1.05
CA GLU A 566 27.43 7.72 -0.38
C GLU A 566 28.66 8.01 -1.28
N ALA A 567 29.44 9.03 -0.94
CA ALA A 567 30.64 9.38 -1.70
C ALA A 567 31.76 8.36 -1.58
N GLU A 568 31.96 7.78 -0.40
CA GLU A 568 32.94 6.71 -0.18
C GLU A 568 32.57 5.43 -0.95
N GLU A 569 31.29 5.06 -0.98
CA GLU A 569 30.83 3.89 -1.74
C GLU A 569 31.00 4.10 -3.25
N PHE A 570 30.67 5.29 -3.75
CA PHE A 570 30.90 5.67 -5.14
C PHE A 570 32.38 5.50 -5.53
N ARG A 571 33.29 5.99 -4.67
CA ARG A 571 34.75 5.80 -4.83
C ARG A 571 35.09 4.31 -4.92
N ALA A 572 34.63 3.50 -3.98
CA ALA A 572 34.90 2.05 -3.97
C ALA A 572 34.38 1.33 -5.22
N ARG A 573 33.23 1.74 -5.78
CA ARG A 573 32.70 1.20 -7.05
C ARG A 573 33.61 1.54 -8.23
N ARG A 574 34.09 2.78 -8.33
CA ARG A 574 35.00 3.22 -9.39
C ARG A 574 36.35 2.49 -9.34
N PHE A 575 36.97 2.40 -8.17
CA PHE A 575 38.22 1.64 -7.99
C PHE A 575 38.06 0.17 -8.42
N ARG A 576 36.90 -0.46 -8.14
CA ARG A 576 36.60 -1.83 -8.60
C ARG A 576 36.45 -1.93 -10.12
N GLN A 577 35.85 -0.93 -10.78
CA GLN A 577 35.72 -0.89 -12.24
C GLN A 577 37.07 -0.64 -12.94
N GLU A 578 37.91 0.23 -12.39
CA GLU A 578 39.25 0.52 -12.92
C GLU A 578 40.21 -0.66 -12.71
N ALA A 579 40.12 -1.36 -11.57
CA ALA A 579 40.90 -2.58 -11.32
C ALA A 579 40.42 -3.80 -12.14
N GLY A 580 39.16 -3.81 -12.58
CA GLY A 580 38.55 -4.91 -13.35
C GLY A 580 38.56 -4.73 -14.87
N SER A 581 38.95 -3.56 -15.40
CA SER A 581 38.87 -3.25 -16.83
C SER A 581 40.22 -3.37 -17.55
N SER A 582 40.73 -4.59 -17.66
CA SER A 582 41.47 -4.99 -18.86
C SER A 582 40.50 -5.73 -19.78
N SER A 583 40.21 -5.17 -20.96
CA SER A 583 39.45 -5.75 -22.08
C SER A 583 37.90 -5.78 -21.99
N ALA A 584 37.25 -4.68 -22.35
CA ALA A 584 36.04 -4.68 -23.18
C ALA A 584 35.80 -3.26 -23.77
N PRO A 585 35.61 -3.08 -25.08
CA PRO A 585 35.23 -1.81 -25.66
C PRO A 585 33.73 -1.58 -25.44
N GLY A 586 33.38 -1.04 -24.28
CA GLY A 586 32.02 -0.63 -23.95
C GLY A 586 31.76 0.81 -24.40
N LEU A 587 30.56 1.07 -24.90
CA LEU A 587 30.05 2.40 -25.28
C LEU A 587 30.56 3.50 -24.34
N GLN A 588 31.40 4.39 -24.88
CA GLN A 588 31.65 5.67 -24.25
C GLN A 588 30.36 6.48 -24.33
N LEU A 589 29.55 6.44 -23.26
CA LEU A 589 28.60 7.52 -23.00
C LEU A 589 29.41 8.79 -22.80
N THR A 590 29.57 9.57 -23.87
CA THR A 590 29.99 10.97 -23.76
C THR A 590 28.87 11.70 -23.04
N SER A 591 28.94 11.70 -21.71
CA SER A 591 27.93 12.34 -20.87
C SER A 591 27.96 13.87 -21.09
N PRO A 592 26.79 14.54 -21.20
CA PRO A 592 26.70 16.01 -21.20
C PRO A 592 27.44 16.67 -20.03
N HIS A 593 27.63 15.94 -18.92
CA HIS A 593 28.37 16.34 -17.73
C HIS A 593 29.84 16.70 -18.01
N SER A 594 30.47 16.11 -19.05
CA SER A 594 31.86 16.42 -19.42
C SER A 594 32.06 17.91 -19.72
N SER A 595 31.14 18.51 -20.48
CA SER A 595 31.25 19.90 -20.92
C SER A 595 31.04 20.92 -19.79
N LEU A 596 30.15 20.65 -18.83
CA LEU A 596 29.92 21.49 -17.66
C LEU A 596 31.10 21.39 -16.69
N VAL A 597 31.59 20.17 -16.43
CA VAL A 597 32.78 19.94 -15.60
C VAL A 597 34.01 20.62 -16.22
N GLU A 598 34.21 20.51 -17.54
CA GLU A 598 35.33 21.18 -18.24
C GLU A 598 35.26 22.71 -18.14
N LYS A 599 34.07 23.29 -18.32
CA LYS A 599 33.86 24.74 -18.14
C LYS A 599 34.16 25.19 -16.70
N LEU A 600 33.71 24.43 -15.71
CA LEU A 600 33.97 24.72 -14.30
C LEU A 600 35.46 24.57 -13.95
N LEU A 601 36.11 23.52 -14.41
CA LEU A 601 37.55 23.28 -14.23
C LEU A 601 38.40 24.41 -14.81
N ALA A 602 38.06 24.89 -16.02
CA ALA A 602 38.75 26.03 -16.63
C ALA A 602 38.63 27.31 -15.78
N GLY A 603 37.48 27.50 -15.10
CA GLY A 603 37.24 28.63 -14.21
C GLY A 603 37.96 28.56 -12.86
N LEU A 604 38.27 27.36 -12.35
CA LEU A 604 38.85 27.18 -11.00
C LEU A 604 40.23 27.81 -10.85
N ARG A 605 41.05 27.81 -11.90
CA ARG A 605 42.41 28.38 -11.85
C ARG A 605 42.44 29.87 -11.48
N ASN A 606 41.40 30.60 -11.87
CA ASN A 606 41.34 32.06 -11.68
C ASN A 606 40.41 32.47 -10.54
N ASN A 607 39.57 31.57 -10.05
CA ASN A 607 38.48 31.86 -9.11
C ASN A 607 38.60 31.12 -7.78
N THR A 608 39.81 30.67 -7.44
CA THR A 608 40.08 29.99 -6.17
C THR A 608 41.09 30.79 -5.36
N ALA A 609 40.81 30.97 -4.06
CA ALA A 609 41.73 31.62 -3.13
C ALA A 609 41.88 30.77 -1.87
N LEU A 610 43.09 30.65 -1.35
CA LEU A 610 43.39 29.99 -0.09
C LEU A 610 44.14 30.98 0.81
N ARG A 611 43.67 31.18 2.04
CA ARG A 611 44.21 32.14 3.00
C ARG A 611 44.41 31.50 4.35
N LEU A 612 45.52 31.86 5.01
CA LEU A 612 45.76 31.50 6.40
C LEU A 612 45.31 32.65 7.31
N GLU A 613 44.28 32.44 8.10
CA GLU A 613 43.86 33.38 9.14
C GLU A 613 44.56 33.06 10.47
N LYS A 614 45.32 34.03 10.98
CA LYS A 614 46.05 33.90 12.24
C LYS A 614 45.11 34.21 13.41
N GLY A 615 44.67 33.17 14.11
CA GLY A 615 43.83 33.32 15.30
C GLY A 615 44.65 33.45 16.60
N VAL A 616 43.98 33.89 17.66
CA VAL A 616 44.59 34.08 19.00
C VAL A 616 44.95 32.75 19.68
N LEU A 617 44.18 31.69 19.40
CA LEU A 617 44.34 30.36 20.01
C LEU A 617 44.71 29.27 19.00
N ARG A 618 44.17 29.33 17.78
CA ARG A 618 44.46 28.41 16.67
C ARG A 618 44.38 29.19 15.35
N ASP A 619 45.24 28.86 14.41
CA ASP A 619 45.14 29.37 13.05
C ASP A 619 44.01 28.63 12.31
N ALA A 620 43.44 29.24 11.27
CA ALA A 620 42.42 28.65 10.41
C ALA A 620 42.86 28.78 8.95
N LEU A 621 42.54 27.77 8.15
CA LEU A 621 42.82 27.78 6.72
C LEU A 621 41.50 27.94 5.97
N ASP A 622 41.32 29.10 5.36
CA ASP A 622 40.09 29.44 4.65
C ASP A 622 40.29 29.30 3.14
N VAL A 623 39.44 28.49 2.52
CA VAL A 623 39.40 28.30 1.08
C VAL A 623 38.12 28.91 0.53
N SER A 624 38.26 29.71 -0.52
CA SER A 624 37.16 30.31 -1.26
C SER A 624 37.13 29.78 -2.69
N LEU A 625 36.00 29.17 -3.05
CA LEU A 625 35.76 28.50 -4.32
C LEU A 625 34.55 29.13 -5.04
N PRO A 626 34.44 29.00 -6.37
CA PRO A 626 33.28 29.50 -7.11
C PRO A 626 32.01 28.73 -6.77
N ARG A 627 30.88 29.44 -6.59
CA ARG A 627 29.57 28.86 -6.23
C ARG A 627 29.05 27.85 -7.25
N GLU A 628 29.41 28.00 -8.52
CA GLU A 628 28.96 27.12 -9.60
C GLU A 628 29.41 25.66 -9.39
N LEU A 629 30.44 25.42 -8.57
CA LEU A 629 30.80 24.07 -8.14
C LEU A 629 29.69 23.37 -7.35
N ALA A 630 28.75 24.10 -6.73
CA ALA A 630 27.65 23.51 -5.98
C ALA A 630 26.81 22.54 -6.84
N ALA A 631 26.67 22.83 -8.15
CA ALA A 631 25.98 21.97 -9.11
C ALA A 631 26.61 20.57 -9.25
N LEU A 632 27.87 20.41 -8.84
CA LEU A 632 28.57 19.12 -8.84
C LEU A 632 28.43 18.34 -7.52
N ARG A 633 27.71 18.88 -6.52
CA ARG A 633 27.57 18.29 -5.17
C ARG A 633 28.92 17.92 -4.54
N PRO A 634 29.83 18.89 -4.37
CA PRO A 634 31.18 18.61 -3.95
C PRO A 634 31.27 18.22 -2.47
N ILE A 635 32.15 17.28 -2.17
CA ILE A 635 32.65 16.98 -0.83
C ILE A 635 34.11 17.37 -0.78
N PHE A 636 34.47 18.18 0.21
CA PHE A 636 35.80 18.77 0.33
C PHE A 636 36.63 18.04 1.39
N ARG A 637 37.86 17.66 1.04
CA ARG A 637 38.84 17.07 1.95
C ARG A 637 40.20 17.73 1.73
N LEU A 638 40.86 18.14 2.82
CA LEU A 638 42.17 18.76 2.74
C LEU A 638 43.24 17.78 3.22
N HIS A 639 44.22 17.49 2.37
CA HIS A 639 45.41 16.72 2.69
C HIS A 639 46.49 17.65 3.26
N ARG A 640 46.92 17.34 4.49
CA ARG A 640 48.04 18.01 5.16
C ARG A 640 48.80 17.02 6.04
N ASP A 641 50.12 16.96 5.88
CA ASP A 641 51.02 16.14 6.73
C ASP A 641 50.59 14.65 6.82
N GLY A 642 50.11 14.07 5.72
CA GLY A 642 49.59 12.70 5.68
C GLY A 642 48.24 12.50 6.37
N SER A 643 47.61 13.56 6.88
CA SER A 643 46.26 13.56 7.46
C SER A 643 45.24 14.15 6.49
N MET A 644 44.03 13.58 6.46
CA MET A 644 42.91 14.08 5.69
C MET A 644 41.93 14.81 6.62
N LEU A 645 41.73 16.10 6.38
CA LEU A 645 40.89 16.99 7.21
C LEU A 645 39.55 17.28 6.52
N THR A 646 38.49 17.36 7.31
CA THR A 646 37.19 17.91 6.89
C THR A 646 37.09 19.39 7.24
N PRO A 647 36.36 20.19 6.44
CA PRO A 647 36.11 21.58 6.79
C PRO A 647 35.27 21.65 8.08
N SER A 648 35.66 22.54 9.00
CA SER A 648 34.86 22.93 10.16
C SER A 648 33.71 23.85 9.80
N GLU A 649 33.86 24.64 8.74
CA GLU A 649 32.77 25.41 8.13
C GLU A 649 32.73 25.17 6.62
N ASN A 650 31.52 25.02 6.08
CA ASN A 650 31.27 24.89 4.66
C ASN A 650 29.95 25.60 4.34
N ILE A 651 30.00 26.84 3.87
CA ILE A 651 28.82 27.67 3.58
C ILE A 651 28.92 28.28 2.19
N ILE A 652 27.79 28.65 1.60
CA ILE A 652 27.77 29.46 0.37
C ILE A 652 27.41 30.88 0.74
N GLU A 653 28.31 31.83 0.52
CA GLU A 653 28.09 33.25 0.80
C GLU A 653 28.32 34.06 -0.48
N GLY A 654 27.25 34.72 -0.96
CA GLY A 654 27.29 35.45 -2.22
C GLY A 654 27.51 34.53 -3.42
N ASP A 655 28.61 34.74 -4.13
CA ASP A 655 29.05 33.98 -5.30
C ASP A 655 30.13 32.94 -4.98
N ARG A 656 30.41 32.66 -3.69
CA ARG A 656 31.51 31.78 -3.28
C ARG A 656 31.09 30.72 -2.28
N ILE A 657 31.68 29.53 -2.43
CA ILE A 657 31.74 28.52 -1.38
C ILE A 657 32.89 28.90 -0.46
N LYS A 658 32.62 29.04 0.84
CA LYS A 658 33.62 29.30 1.87
C LYS A 658 33.81 28.04 2.70
N LEU A 659 35.04 27.56 2.73
CA LEU A 659 35.47 26.43 3.53
C LEU A 659 36.45 26.93 4.58
N SER A 660 36.31 26.50 5.82
CA SER A 660 37.31 26.73 6.87
C SER A 660 37.81 25.40 7.40
N PHE A 661 39.12 25.23 7.48
CA PHE A 661 39.77 24.04 8.03
C PHE A 661 40.59 24.40 9.28
N PRO A 662 40.71 23.48 10.25
CA PRO A 662 41.58 23.70 11.40
C PRO A 662 43.04 23.88 10.95
N GLY A 663 43.61 25.04 11.27
CA GLY A 663 45.00 25.37 10.96
C GLY A 663 46.01 24.65 11.87
N PRO A 664 47.31 24.90 11.67
CA PRO A 664 48.35 24.33 12.52
C PRO A 664 48.16 24.75 13.99
N THR A 665 48.38 23.81 14.91
CA THR A 665 48.29 24.10 16.34
C THR A 665 49.56 24.84 16.75
N LYS A 666 49.46 26.12 17.13
CA LYS A 666 50.57 26.81 17.80
C LYS A 666 50.80 26.14 19.16
N LEU A 667 51.89 25.38 19.29
CA LEU A 667 52.33 24.90 20.60
C LEU A 667 52.74 26.12 21.45
N PRO A 668 52.17 26.33 22.64
CA PRO A 668 52.57 27.43 23.51
C PRO A 668 54.01 27.16 24.01
N GLY A 669 54.98 27.89 23.46
CA GLY A 669 56.36 27.91 23.97
C GLY A 669 57.49 27.95 22.94
N THR A 670 57.23 27.74 21.64
CA THR A 670 58.30 27.80 20.62
C THR A 670 58.42 29.19 20.02
N ALA A 671 59.02 30.11 20.78
CA ALA A 671 59.62 31.30 20.20
C ALA A 671 60.96 30.87 19.55
N GLY A 672 61.00 30.78 18.23
CA GLY A 672 62.23 30.66 17.45
C GLY A 672 62.44 29.33 16.73
N SER A 673 61.86 29.20 15.53
CA SER A 673 62.49 28.51 14.40
C SER A 673 61.80 28.96 13.12
N ASP A 674 62.41 29.92 12.43
CA ASP A 674 61.94 30.59 11.20
C ASP A 674 62.09 29.71 9.93
N ASP A 675 62.16 28.39 10.08
CA ASP A 675 62.59 27.47 9.00
C ASP A 675 61.69 26.23 8.85
N GLN A 676 60.44 26.30 9.31
CA GLN A 676 59.44 25.30 8.91
C GLN A 676 58.90 25.67 7.53
N VAL A 677 59.40 25.01 6.49
CA VAL A 677 58.82 25.04 5.15
C VAL A 677 57.36 24.59 5.29
N GLU A 678 56.43 25.51 5.04
CA GLU A 678 55.01 25.19 5.05
C GLU A 678 54.74 24.07 4.02
N PRO A 679 54.02 22.99 4.39
CA PRO A 679 53.81 21.84 3.52
C PRO A 679 52.95 22.20 2.31
N GLU A 680 53.15 21.53 1.17
CA GLU A 680 52.19 21.58 0.07
C GLU A 680 50.83 21.06 0.57
N LEU A 681 49.77 21.75 0.17
CA LEU A 681 48.40 21.40 0.54
C LEU A 681 47.67 20.91 -0.70
N VAL A 682 46.91 19.82 -0.56
CA VAL A 682 46.03 19.32 -1.63
C VAL A 682 44.59 19.35 -1.14
N LEU A 683 43.72 20.07 -1.84
CA LEU A 683 42.29 20.06 -1.62
C LEU A 683 41.63 19.13 -2.63
N ASP A 684 41.11 18.02 -2.12
CA ASP A 684 40.32 17.07 -2.87
C ASP A 684 38.86 17.53 -2.88
N ILE A 685 38.32 17.67 -4.08
CA ILE A 685 36.91 17.97 -4.34
C ILE A 685 36.30 16.73 -4.98
N HIS A 686 35.55 15.97 -4.20
CA HIS A 686 34.87 14.77 -4.69
C HIS A 686 33.46 15.11 -5.17
N THR A 687 33.09 14.59 -6.32
CA THR A 687 31.76 14.76 -6.90
C THR A 687 31.23 13.41 -7.40
N PRO A 688 29.91 13.22 -7.56
CA PRO A 688 29.36 12.04 -8.24
C PRO A 688 29.84 11.86 -9.69
N TYR A 689 30.54 12.84 -10.26
CA TYR A 689 31.02 12.85 -11.64
C TYR A 689 32.55 12.68 -11.77
N GLY A 690 33.28 12.59 -10.64
CA GLY A 690 34.74 12.51 -10.60
C GLY A 690 35.37 13.29 -9.44
N GLY A 691 36.68 13.17 -9.30
CA GLY A 691 37.49 13.98 -8.40
C GLY A 691 38.03 15.22 -9.10
N ILE A 692 38.38 16.23 -8.30
CA ILE A 692 39.20 17.36 -8.72
C ILE A 692 40.20 17.60 -7.59
N GLU A 693 41.48 17.62 -7.90
CA GLU A 693 42.54 17.90 -6.93
C GLU A 693 43.11 19.30 -7.19
N LEU A 694 43.11 20.13 -6.15
CA LEU A 694 43.70 21.47 -6.18
C LEU A 694 44.96 21.48 -5.32
N SER A 695 46.12 21.57 -5.96
CA SER A 695 47.41 21.60 -5.26
C SER A 695 47.86 23.04 -5.03
N TYR A 696 48.26 23.35 -3.80
CA TYR A 696 48.69 24.68 -3.38
C TYR A 696 50.12 24.66 -2.82
N SER A 697 50.90 25.68 -3.18
CA SER A 697 52.24 25.92 -2.65
C SER A 697 52.28 27.20 -1.81
N PRO A 698 53.09 27.23 -0.73
CA PRO A 698 53.27 28.43 0.09
C PRO A 698 53.79 29.61 -0.75
N ASP A 699 53.27 30.80 -0.51
CA ASP A 699 53.77 32.04 -1.09
C ASP A 699 54.73 32.78 -0.13
N GLN A 700 55.49 33.75 -0.65
CA GLN A 700 56.44 34.54 0.15
C GLN A 700 55.78 35.48 1.16
N GLY A 701 54.45 35.63 1.13
CA GLY A 701 53.66 36.48 2.02
C GLY A 701 52.97 35.75 3.18
N GLY A 702 53.18 34.43 3.32
CA GLY A 702 52.51 33.60 4.33
C GLY A 702 51.09 33.18 3.95
N GLY A 703 50.75 33.22 2.67
CA GLY A 703 49.55 32.64 2.06
C GLY A 703 49.89 31.44 1.17
N TYR A 704 48.91 30.95 0.40
CA TYR A 704 49.12 29.86 -0.56
C TYR A 704 48.63 30.26 -1.96
N THR A 705 49.34 29.78 -2.97
CA THR A 705 48.99 29.96 -4.37
C THR A 705 48.66 28.63 -5.02
N LEU A 706 47.61 28.62 -5.85
CA LEU A 706 47.20 27.42 -6.59
C LEU A 706 48.25 27.11 -7.65
N LYS A 707 48.85 25.92 -7.57
CA LYS A 707 49.90 25.41 -8.45
C LYS A 707 49.32 24.61 -9.61
N GLU A 708 48.39 23.70 -9.29
CA GLU A 708 47.87 22.73 -10.24
C GLU A 708 46.40 22.38 -9.96
N VAL A 709 45.69 22.03 -11.04
CA VAL A 709 44.32 21.52 -11.03
C VAL A 709 44.33 20.23 -11.81
N GLU A 710 44.13 19.10 -11.13
CA GLU A 710 44.08 17.75 -11.70
C GLU A 710 42.67 17.17 -11.60
N ARG A 711 42.26 16.31 -12.54
CA ARG A 711 40.92 15.72 -12.63
C ARG A 711 40.99 14.20 -12.56
#